data_AF-A0A957JND4-F1
#
_entry.id   AF-A0A957JND4-F1
#
_cell.length_a   1.000
_cell.length_b   1.000
_cell.length_c   1.000
_cell.angle_alpha   90.00
_cell.angle_beta   90.00
_cell.angle_gamma   90.00
#
_symmetry.space_group_name_H-M   'P 1'
#
loop_
_entity.id
_entity.type
_entity.pdbx_description
1 polymer ?
#
loop_
_entity_poly.entity_id
_entity_poly.type
_entity_poly.pdbx_seq_one_letter_code
_entity_poly.pdbx_strand_id
1 'polypeptide(L)'
;MARNHPVSLLSQRFIMLVALLLLLAGQTAVSTHATTTATSPNIVISQIYGGGGNAGATYTHDFIELFNLGSSDVDITGWSVQYTSASGTAWQTTPLAGTIAPGQYYLVQEAQGAGGTTPLPTPDASGSLNLSATSGKISLVSNATPLTGSCPLADAVDFVGYGSPNCAEGSAAPTLSNTLAAQRGSDGCNETDSNAADFASGAPNPRNSSSPTNVCTPPSDDAPTVTATTPGNGDTNITVSSNITITFSEAVTVGSSWFNITCSSSGSHTAASSGGPTSYTLNPGSDFDPGESCTVTVIASEISDNDTTDPPDTMPADYMFSFTTAVSNTWIINEIHADPDANEGDANNDGTAHPGQDEFVEIVNNSGSSADISGWTVSDAVGIKHTFPSGTIIADQCAVLLFSGGTPTGSFGGAVVQTAVSPLALNNGPETVTLHDGSAIRATVSYGSEGADNQSLTRDPDLSGAFVKHSLASGSGGTLFSPGTRLDGTPFSGCSAPADNAPTVTATTPTDGATNVAVNANLTITFSESVDVTGSWAAVSCSSSGSHTVATSGSGSSRTLNPSPDFAPGESCTVTIDKDLVSDSDSDDPPDTMTADYVFDFTTAVSTPTHILLNEVDSDTPGTDTAEFIELYDGGSGNTNLTGLVVVLFNGST
;
A
#
# COMPACT_ATOMS: atom_id res chain seq x y z
N MET A 1 -47.98 -40.28 68.53
CA MET A 1 -46.77 -41.05 68.94
C MET A 1 -46.58 -42.16 67.92
N ALA A 2 -45.35 -42.39 67.43
CA ALA A 2 -44.92 -43.30 66.34
C ALA A 2 -45.38 -42.85 64.93
N ARG A 3 -44.56 -42.51 63.92
CA ARG A 3 -43.23 -42.96 63.43
C ARG A 3 -43.15 -44.46 63.14
N ASN A 4 -43.23 -44.85 61.85
CA ASN A 4 -42.19 -45.62 61.13
C ASN A 4 -42.55 -45.87 59.64
N HIS A 5 -41.57 -45.60 58.78
CA HIS A 5 -41.38 -45.97 57.35
C HIS A 5 -41.17 -47.51 57.17
N PRO A 6 -40.76 -48.08 56.00
CA PRO A 6 -40.59 -47.61 54.58
C PRO A 6 -41.17 -48.62 53.54
N VAL A 7 -41.01 -48.38 52.22
CA VAL A 7 -40.60 -49.31 51.11
C VAL A 7 -40.57 -48.44 49.83
N SER A 8 -39.40 -47.94 49.39
CA SER A 8 -38.39 -48.56 48.49
C SER A 8 -38.56 -48.10 47.04
N LEU A 9 -37.56 -47.35 46.57
CA LEU A 9 -37.29 -47.08 45.16
C LEU A 9 -37.08 -48.41 44.42
N LEU A 10 -37.66 -48.56 43.23
CA LEU A 10 -36.98 -49.11 42.04
C LEU A 10 -37.89 -48.93 40.81
N SER A 11 -37.33 -48.32 39.75
CA SER A 11 -37.77 -48.44 38.35
C SER A 11 -39.01 -47.67 37.87
N GLN A 12 -38.88 -46.35 37.70
CA GLN A 12 -39.70 -45.55 36.77
C GLN A 12 -38.86 -45.21 35.53
N ARG A 13 -38.66 -46.21 34.67
CA ARG A 13 -38.29 -46.06 33.26
C ARG A 13 -38.93 -47.19 32.49
N PHE A 14 -40.20 -47.07 32.16
CA PHE A 14 -40.84 -47.69 31.00
C PHE A 14 -42.28 -47.18 30.91
N ILE A 15 -42.80 -47.08 29.68
CA ILE A 15 -44.15 -46.63 29.31
C ILE A 15 -44.25 -45.13 28.96
N MET A 16 -43.41 -44.72 28.00
CA MET A 16 -43.91 -44.08 26.79
C MET A 16 -44.42 -45.19 25.85
N LEU A 17 -45.68 -45.12 25.43
CA LEU A 17 -46.24 -45.46 24.12
C LEU A 17 -47.75 -45.68 24.28
N VAL A 18 -48.54 -45.16 23.33
CA VAL A 18 -50.01 -45.32 23.18
C VAL A 18 -50.87 -44.35 23.99
N ALA A 19 -50.79 -43.05 23.65
CA ALA A 19 -51.88 -42.10 23.88
C ALA A 19 -51.75 -40.87 22.96
N LEU A 20 -51.69 -41.07 21.63
CA LEU A 20 -51.92 -39.98 20.67
C LEU A 20 -52.32 -40.50 19.29
N LEU A 21 -53.50 -41.10 19.18
CA LEU A 21 -54.15 -41.39 17.90
C LEU A 21 -55.62 -41.71 18.16
N LEU A 22 -56.47 -40.66 18.21
CA LEU A 22 -57.91 -40.67 17.90
C LEU A 22 -58.54 -39.32 18.31
N LEU A 23 -58.39 -38.31 17.45
CA LEU A 23 -59.36 -37.22 17.31
C LEU A 23 -59.37 -36.80 15.84
N LEU A 24 -60.11 -37.57 15.06
CA LEU A 24 -60.46 -37.33 13.68
C LEU A 24 -61.86 -36.69 13.69
N ALA A 25 -61.94 -35.36 13.61
CA ALA A 25 -63.18 -34.64 13.32
C ALA A 25 -62.86 -33.24 12.75
N GLY A 26 -63.16 -33.07 11.45
CA GLY A 26 -63.62 -31.80 10.88
C GLY A 26 -62.62 -30.66 10.78
N GLN A 27 -61.56 -30.82 9.99
CA GLN A 27 -60.96 -29.67 9.31
C GLN A 27 -61.17 -29.85 7.82
N THR A 28 -62.08 -29.06 7.27
CA THR A 28 -62.14 -28.80 5.83
C THR A 28 -60.77 -28.28 5.43
N ALA A 29 -60.03 -29.06 4.65
CA ALA A 29 -58.89 -28.56 3.92
C ALA A 29 -59.40 -27.38 3.07
N VAL A 30 -59.06 -26.16 3.48
CA VAL A 30 -59.04 -25.05 2.55
C VAL A 30 -57.95 -25.44 1.58
N SER A 31 -58.35 -25.91 0.41
CA SER A 31 -57.48 -25.99 -0.75
C SER A 31 -57.10 -24.55 -1.08
N THR A 32 -56.03 -24.06 -0.46
CA THR A 32 -55.30 -22.92 -1.00
C THR A 32 -54.77 -23.39 -2.34
N HIS A 33 -55.54 -23.10 -3.40
CA HIS A 33 -54.97 -23.10 -4.73
C HIS A 33 -53.83 -22.09 -4.65
N ALA A 34 -52.59 -22.59 -4.73
CA ALA A 34 -51.52 -21.76 -5.22
C ALA A 34 -51.99 -21.32 -6.61
N THR A 35 -52.55 -20.12 -6.71
CA THR A 35 -52.75 -19.45 -7.99
C THR A 35 -51.35 -19.23 -8.51
N THR A 36 -50.93 -20.09 -9.43
CA THR A 36 -49.76 -19.86 -10.25
C THR A 36 -49.97 -18.52 -10.93
N THR A 37 -49.21 -17.52 -10.50
CA THR A 37 -49.24 -16.18 -11.06
C THR A 37 -48.68 -16.24 -12.47
N ALA A 38 -49.50 -15.88 -13.44
CA ALA A 38 -49.13 -15.94 -14.86
C ALA A 38 -49.25 -14.52 -15.42
N THR A 39 -48.16 -13.77 -15.31
CA THR A 39 -48.03 -12.43 -15.92
C THR A 39 -48.46 -12.47 -17.40
N SER A 40 -49.29 -11.52 -17.81
CA SER A 40 -49.67 -11.33 -19.21
C SER A 40 -48.41 -11.06 -20.06
N PRO A 41 -48.05 -11.92 -21.04
CA PRO A 41 -46.73 -11.86 -21.65
C PRO A 41 -46.57 -10.79 -22.73
N ASN A 42 -47.64 -10.11 -23.17
CA ASN A 42 -47.56 -9.22 -24.33
C ASN A 42 -48.48 -7.99 -24.32
N ILE A 43 -49.81 -8.14 -24.39
CA ILE A 43 -50.76 -7.01 -24.41
C ILE A 43 -51.48 -6.93 -23.08
N VAL A 44 -51.41 -5.77 -22.46
CA VAL A 44 -52.14 -5.43 -21.22
C VAL A 44 -53.06 -4.25 -21.45
N ILE A 45 -54.08 -4.14 -20.61
CA ILE A 45 -54.91 -2.97 -20.39
C ILE A 45 -54.05 -1.96 -19.63
N SER A 46 -53.74 -0.82 -20.24
CA SER A 46 -52.93 0.24 -19.59
C SER A 46 -53.78 1.34 -18.96
N GLN A 47 -55.03 1.50 -19.41
CA GLN A 47 -55.91 2.53 -18.84
C GLN A 47 -57.39 2.17 -18.95
N ILE A 48 -58.17 2.53 -17.92
CA ILE A 48 -59.62 2.35 -17.87
C ILE A 48 -60.27 3.64 -17.40
N TYR A 49 -61.24 4.14 -18.17
CA TYR A 49 -62.03 5.30 -17.80
C TYR A 49 -63.51 5.11 -18.17
N GLY A 50 -64.35 4.96 -17.13
CA GLY A 50 -65.82 4.85 -17.26
C GLY A 50 -66.58 6.12 -16.89
N GLY A 51 -65.90 7.26 -16.86
CA GLY A 51 -66.50 8.56 -16.55
C GLY A 51 -67.06 9.30 -17.76
N GLY A 52 -66.93 8.74 -18.96
CA GLY A 52 -67.20 9.35 -20.25
C GLY A 52 -68.56 10.01 -20.35
N GLY A 53 -68.56 11.32 -20.55
CA GLY A 53 -69.78 12.11 -20.72
C GLY A 53 -70.73 12.07 -19.51
N ASN A 54 -70.25 11.71 -18.32
CA ASN A 54 -70.99 11.95 -17.08
C ASN A 54 -70.87 13.41 -16.63
N ALA A 55 -71.72 13.82 -15.67
CA ALA A 55 -71.60 15.15 -15.07
C ALA A 55 -70.26 15.31 -14.35
N GLY A 56 -69.48 16.33 -14.73
CA GLY A 56 -68.14 16.59 -14.21
C GLY A 56 -67.01 15.86 -14.94
N ALA A 57 -67.32 15.09 -16.00
CA ALA A 57 -66.32 14.42 -16.82
C ALA A 57 -65.50 15.38 -17.69
N THR A 58 -64.23 15.05 -17.91
CA THR A 58 -63.39 15.75 -18.89
C THR A 58 -63.74 15.29 -20.32
N TYR A 59 -63.71 13.97 -20.54
CA TYR A 59 -63.93 13.36 -21.85
C TYR A 59 -65.40 12.99 -22.10
N THR A 60 -65.82 13.04 -23.37
CA THR A 60 -67.21 12.75 -23.77
C THR A 60 -67.53 11.26 -23.89
N HIS A 61 -66.52 10.39 -23.95
CA HIS A 61 -66.65 8.95 -24.11
C HIS A 61 -65.88 8.20 -23.04
N ASP A 62 -66.38 7.01 -22.71
CA ASP A 62 -65.61 6.00 -21.99
C ASP A 62 -64.46 5.51 -22.87
N PHE A 63 -63.41 4.96 -22.28
CA PHE A 63 -62.37 4.29 -23.04
C PHE A 63 -61.64 3.21 -22.26
N ILE A 64 -61.05 2.31 -23.03
CA ILE A 64 -60.08 1.30 -22.60
C ILE A 64 -58.84 1.52 -23.46
N GLU A 65 -57.67 1.58 -22.83
CA GLU A 65 -56.38 1.67 -23.51
C GLU A 65 -55.64 0.35 -23.35
N LEU A 66 -55.09 -0.18 -24.44
CA LEU A 66 -54.20 -1.32 -24.43
C LEU A 66 -52.76 -0.87 -24.68
N PHE A 67 -51.80 -1.67 -24.23
CA PHE A 67 -50.38 -1.42 -24.37
C PHE A 67 -49.63 -2.73 -24.60
N ASN A 68 -48.64 -2.71 -25.50
CA ASN A 68 -47.76 -3.84 -25.72
C ASN A 68 -46.53 -3.75 -24.81
N LEU A 69 -46.54 -4.50 -23.71
CA LEU A 69 -45.39 -4.63 -22.80
C LEU A 69 -44.30 -5.58 -23.33
N GLY A 70 -44.62 -6.34 -24.38
CA GLY A 70 -43.71 -7.29 -25.01
C GLY A 70 -42.70 -6.63 -25.95
N SER A 71 -41.81 -7.47 -26.49
CA SER A 71 -40.73 -7.05 -27.39
C SER A 71 -41.00 -7.33 -28.87
N SER A 72 -42.19 -7.82 -29.22
CA SER A 72 -42.60 -8.10 -30.60
C SER A 72 -43.98 -7.53 -30.95
N ASP A 73 -44.20 -7.29 -32.25
CA ASP A 73 -45.51 -6.90 -32.78
C ASP A 73 -46.57 -7.97 -32.48
N VAL A 74 -47.75 -7.54 -32.00
CA VAL A 74 -48.89 -8.44 -31.75
C VAL A 74 -50.05 -8.08 -32.65
N ASP A 75 -50.46 -9.01 -33.51
CA ASP A 75 -51.71 -8.92 -34.27
C ASP A 75 -52.90 -9.29 -33.37
N ILE A 76 -53.76 -8.32 -33.11
CA ILE A 76 -54.96 -8.44 -32.27
C ILE A 76 -56.23 -8.57 -33.11
N THR A 77 -56.10 -8.85 -34.41
CA THR A 77 -57.26 -9.06 -35.29
C THR A 77 -58.10 -10.24 -34.83
N GLY A 78 -59.35 -9.95 -34.48
CA GLY A 78 -60.30 -10.94 -33.96
C GLY A 78 -60.32 -11.07 -32.44
N TRP A 79 -59.47 -10.33 -31.72
CA TRP A 79 -59.53 -10.19 -30.27
C TRP A 79 -60.73 -9.31 -29.85
N SER A 80 -61.01 -9.25 -28.56
CA SER A 80 -62.00 -8.34 -27.99
C SER A 80 -61.58 -7.77 -26.64
N VAL A 81 -61.95 -6.52 -26.37
CA VAL A 81 -62.14 -6.08 -24.99
C VAL A 81 -63.57 -6.39 -24.58
N GLN A 82 -63.74 -6.92 -23.37
CA GLN A 82 -65.02 -7.31 -22.84
C GLN A 82 -65.28 -6.66 -21.49
N TYR A 83 -66.52 -6.28 -21.23
CA TYR A 83 -66.91 -5.62 -20.00
C TYR A 83 -68.13 -6.27 -19.36
N THR A 84 -68.16 -6.26 -18.03
CA THR A 84 -69.36 -6.48 -17.24
C THR A 84 -69.32 -5.66 -15.95
N SER A 85 -70.48 -5.47 -15.31
CA SER A 85 -70.56 -4.72 -14.04
C SER A 85 -69.82 -5.45 -12.91
N ALA A 86 -69.58 -4.75 -11.79
CA ALA A 86 -68.86 -5.28 -10.63
C ALA A 86 -69.37 -6.65 -10.15
N SER A 87 -70.68 -6.90 -10.22
CA SER A 87 -71.31 -8.19 -9.87
C SER A 87 -71.83 -8.98 -11.07
N GLY A 88 -71.59 -8.51 -12.29
CA GLY A 88 -72.12 -9.08 -13.52
C GLY A 88 -71.49 -10.43 -13.91
N THR A 89 -72.26 -11.22 -14.65
CA THR A 89 -71.85 -12.54 -15.16
C THR A 89 -72.06 -12.71 -16.67
N ALA A 90 -72.63 -11.70 -17.32
CA ALA A 90 -72.82 -11.64 -18.76
C ALA A 90 -71.93 -10.52 -19.31
N TRP A 91 -71.08 -10.88 -20.27
CA TRP A 91 -70.07 -9.98 -20.81
C TRP A 91 -70.51 -9.40 -22.15
N GLN A 92 -70.25 -8.11 -22.34
CA GLN A 92 -70.44 -7.40 -23.60
C GLN A 92 -69.08 -7.20 -24.26
N THR A 93 -69.02 -7.18 -25.59
CA THR A 93 -67.75 -7.20 -26.33
C THR A 93 -67.62 -6.02 -27.29
N THR A 94 -66.41 -5.50 -27.41
CA THR A 94 -65.96 -4.63 -28.50
C THR A 94 -64.86 -5.37 -29.26
N PRO A 95 -65.06 -5.69 -30.55
CA PRO A 95 -64.06 -6.38 -31.35
C PRO A 95 -62.86 -5.48 -31.67
N LEU A 96 -61.68 -6.08 -31.77
CA LEU A 96 -60.41 -5.40 -32.04
C LEU A 96 -59.81 -5.85 -33.38
N ALA A 97 -59.00 -4.98 -33.98
CA ALA A 97 -58.28 -5.27 -35.22
C ALA A 97 -56.96 -4.49 -35.33
N GLY A 98 -56.02 -5.04 -36.10
CA GLY A 98 -54.72 -4.41 -36.36
C GLY A 98 -53.61 -4.98 -35.49
N THR A 99 -52.49 -4.26 -35.47
CA THR A 99 -51.24 -4.70 -34.83
C THR A 99 -50.78 -3.64 -33.84
N ILE A 100 -50.33 -4.07 -32.65
CA ILE A 100 -49.71 -3.19 -31.65
C ILE A 100 -48.21 -3.51 -31.61
N ALA A 101 -47.37 -2.54 -31.99
CA ALA A 101 -45.91 -2.66 -31.91
C ALA A 101 -45.39 -2.56 -30.46
N PRO A 102 -44.17 -3.02 -30.14
CA PRO A 102 -43.58 -2.90 -28.80
C PRO A 102 -43.64 -1.46 -28.25
N GLY A 103 -44.15 -1.32 -27.03
CA GLY A 103 -44.33 -0.03 -26.38
C GLY A 103 -45.41 0.87 -26.98
N GLN A 104 -46.18 0.41 -27.96
CA GLN A 104 -47.26 1.18 -28.58
C GLN A 104 -48.56 1.06 -27.77
N TYR A 105 -49.38 2.11 -27.80
CA TYR A 105 -50.72 2.14 -27.21
C TYR A 105 -51.80 1.91 -28.26
N TYR A 106 -52.97 1.43 -27.83
CA TYR A 106 -54.15 1.22 -28.67
C TYR A 106 -55.40 1.69 -27.93
N LEU A 107 -56.06 2.74 -28.45
CA LEU A 107 -57.21 3.38 -27.81
C LEU A 107 -58.53 2.82 -28.31
N VAL A 108 -59.32 2.23 -27.41
CA VAL A 108 -60.68 1.77 -27.68
C VAL A 108 -61.66 2.80 -27.11
N GLN A 109 -62.31 3.57 -27.98
CA GLN A 109 -63.41 4.44 -27.58
C GLN A 109 -64.66 3.61 -27.30
N GLU A 110 -65.36 3.88 -26.21
CA GLU A 110 -66.57 3.16 -25.82
C GLU A 110 -67.80 4.08 -25.79
N ALA A 111 -68.77 3.85 -24.90
CA ALA A 111 -70.03 4.58 -24.88
C ALA A 111 -69.85 6.10 -24.72
N GLN A 112 -70.70 6.87 -25.40
CA GLN A 112 -70.80 8.31 -25.26
C GLN A 112 -71.81 8.67 -24.16
N GLY A 113 -71.44 9.56 -23.24
CA GLY A 113 -72.36 10.17 -22.29
C GLY A 113 -72.96 11.50 -22.78
N ALA A 114 -73.76 12.16 -21.94
CA ALA A 114 -74.44 13.42 -22.28
C ALA A 114 -73.63 14.69 -21.94
N GLY A 115 -72.54 14.56 -21.18
CA GLY A 115 -71.63 15.61 -20.73
C GLY A 115 -70.22 15.47 -21.31
N GLY A 116 -69.23 15.98 -20.58
CA GLY A 116 -67.85 16.10 -21.09
C GLY A 116 -67.70 17.25 -22.09
N THR A 117 -66.48 17.79 -22.19
CA THR A 117 -66.19 18.90 -23.11
C THR A 117 -65.11 18.57 -24.13
N THR A 118 -64.37 17.48 -23.90
CA THR A 118 -63.18 17.14 -24.68
C THR A 118 -63.41 15.79 -25.39
N PRO A 119 -63.33 15.74 -26.74
CA PRO A 119 -63.26 14.46 -27.45
C PRO A 119 -62.00 13.66 -27.08
N LEU A 120 -62.04 12.34 -27.23
CA LEU A 120 -60.82 11.54 -27.17
C LEU A 120 -59.90 11.87 -28.36
N PRO A 121 -58.58 11.58 -28.27
CA PRO A 121 -57.75 11.40 -29.46
C PRO A 121 -58.41 10.42 -30.43
N THR A 122 -58.06 10.49 -31.73
CA THR A 122 -58.62 9.57 -32.73
C THR A 122 -58.46 8.11 -32.26
N PRO A 123 -59.55 7.39 -31.98
CA PRO A 123 -59.44 6.05 -31.42
C PRO A 123 -59.02 5.05 -32.50
N ASP A 124 -58.34 3.99 -32.07
CA ASP A 124 -57.92 2.89 -32.94
C ASP A 124 -59.06 1.88 -33.17
N ALA A 125 -59.95 1.75 -32.18
CA ALA A 125 -61.22 1.02 -32.29
C ALA A 125 -62.36 1.77 -31.60
N SER A 126 -63.59 1.48 -31.99
CA SER A 126 -64.79 2.05 -31.39
C SER A 126 -65.82 0.99 -31.04
N GLY A 127 -66.33 1.05 -29.82
CA GLY A 127 -67.36 0.20 -29.26
C GLY A 127 -68.53 0.99 -28.66
N SER A 128 -69.29 0.31 -27.80
CA SER A 128 -70.46 0.88 -27.14
C SER A 128 -70.64 0.36 -25.70
N LEU A 129 -69.57 -0.18 -25.11
CA LEU A 129 -69.56 -0.65 -23.73
C LEU A 129 -69.81 0.54 -22.81
N ASN A 130 -70.82 0.41 -21.93
CA ASN A 130 -71.15 1.45 -20.96
C ASN A 130 -70.44 1.13 -19.65
N LEU A 131 -69.26 1.72 -19.47
CA LEU A 131 -68.38 1.40 -18.35
C LEU A 131 -68.89 2.13 -17.09
N SER A 132 -68.75 1.47 -15.94
CA SER A 132 -69.09 2.08 -14.67
C SER A 132 -68.01 3.09 -14.28
N ALA A 133 -68.42 4.29 -13.88
CA ALA A 133 -67.47 5.31 -13.41
C ALA A 133 -66.77 4.93 -12.09
N THR A 134 -67.28 3.93 -11.34
CA THR A 134 -66.78 3.63 -9.99
C THR A 134 -66.34 2.18 -9.80
N SER A 135 -67.00 1.21 -10.44
CA SER A 135 -66.62 -0.21 -10.29
C SER A 135 -67.16 -1.11 -11.40
N GLY A 136 -66.28 -1.94 -11.95
CA GLY A 136 -66.57 -2.88 -13.03
C GLY A 136 -65.43 -3.87 -13.25
N LYS A 137 -65.58 -4.70 -14.28
CA LYS A 137 -64.57 -5.69 -14.69
C LYS A 137 -64.37 -5.62 -16.19
N ILE A 138 -63.11 -5.61 -16.62
CA ILE A 138 -62.71 -5.60 -18.03
C ILE A 138 -61.78 -6.80 -18.25
N SER A 139 -61.96 -7.47 -19.38
CA SER A 139 -61.08 -8.55 -19.81
C SER A 139 -60.68 -8.32 -21.26
N LEU A 140 -59.38 -8.42 -21.53
CA LEU A 140 -58.86 -8.56 -22.88
C LEU A 140 -58.86 -10.05 -23.24
N VAL A 141 -59.41 -10.41 -24.39
CA VAL A 141 -59.56 -11.81 -24.81
C VAL A 141 -59.06 -11.98 -26.24
N SER A 142 -58.33 -13.07 -26.51
CA SER A 142 -57.74 -13.37 -27.82
C SER A 142 -58.73 -13.86 -28.88
N ASN A 143 -60.03 -13.70 -28.64
CA ASN A 143 -61.11 -14.03 -29.57
C ASN A 143 -62.35 -13.15 -29.31
N ALA A 144 -63.37 -13.27 -30.16
CA ALA A 144 -64.59 -12.45 -30.11
C ALA A 144 -65.75 -13.08 -29.31
N THR A 145 -65.58 -14.28 -28.73
CA THR A 145 -66.65 -14.98 -28.01
C THR A 145 -66.88 -14.31 -26.66
N PRO A 146 -68.12 -13.86 -26.34
CA PRO A 146 -68.40 -13.29 -25.04
C PRO A 146 -68.13 -14.29 -23.90
N LEU A 147 -67.39 -13.85 -22.89
CA LEU A 147 -67.15 -14.60 -21.67
C LEU A 147 -68.45 -14.84 -20.91
N THR A 148 -68.45 -15.86 -20.06
CA THR A 148 -69.58 -16.16 -19.16
C THR A 148 -69.08 -16.39 -17.74
N GLY A 149 -69.92 -16.08 -16.75
CA GLY A 149 -69.59 -16.28 -15.34
C GLY A 149 -68.96 -15.06 -14.68
N SER A 150 -68.73 -15.16 -13.37
CA SER A 150 -68.31 -14.04 -12.52
C SER A 150 -66.81 -13.75 -12.55
N CYS A 151 -65.96 -14.75 -12.80
CA CYS A 151 -64.50 -14.62 -12.70
C CYS A 151 -63.73 -15.51 -13.70
N PRO A 152 -63.84 -15.24 -15.02
CA PRO A 152 -63.23 -16.06 -16.07
C PRO A 152 -61.75 -15.72 -16.33
N LEU A 153 -60.90 -15.73 -15.30
CA LEU A 153 -59.49 -15.34 -15.42
C LEU A 153 -58.69 -16.24 -16.40
N ALA A 154 -59.01 -17.53 -16.46
CA ALA A 154 -58.29 -18.49 -17.31
C ALA A 154 -58.46 -18.26 -18.82
N ASP A 155 -59.48 -17.52 -19.23
CA ASP A 155 -59.77 -17.21 -20.62
C ASP A 155 -59.26 -15.81 -21.04
N ALA A 156 -58.72 -15.04 -20.08
CA ALA A 156 -58.25 -13.68 -20.28
C ALA A 156 -56.78 -13.65 -20.75
N VAL A 157 -56.47 -12.72 -21.64
CA VAL A 157 -55.08 -12.29 -21.92
C VAL A 157 -54.62 -11.32 -20.82
N ASP A 158 -55.50 -10.42 -20.40
CA ASP A 158 -55.35 -9.54 -19.23
C ASP A 158 -56.74 -9.31 -18.62
N PHE A 159 -56.83 -9.19 -17.30
CA PHE A 159 -58.06 -8.98 -16.57
C PHE A 159 -57.93 -7.90 -15.50
N VAL A 160 -58.79 -6.88 -15.57
CA VAL A 160 -58.81 -5.81 -14.58
C VAL A 160 -60.16 -5.69 -13.91
N GLY A 161 -60.20 -5.95 -12.61
CA GLY A 161 -61.29 -5.54 -11.73
C GLY A 161 -60.96 -4.22 -11.04
N TYR A 162 -61.85 -3.23 -11.08
CA TYR A 162 -61.65 -1.93 -10.42
C TYR A 162 -62.80 -1.56 -9.47
N GLY A 163 -62.47 -0.84 -8.40
CA GLY A 163 -63.40 -0.45 -7.34
C GLY A 163 -63.71 -1.59 -6.37
N SER A 164 -64.95 -2.07 -6.35
CA SER A 164 -65.39 -3.21 -5.53
C SER A 164 -65.97 -4.34 -6.40
N PRO A 165 -65.20 -4.90 -7.34
CA PRO A 165 -65.65 -5.99 -8.19
C PRO A 165 -65.69 -7.32 -7.41
N ASN A 166 -66.50 -8.28 -7.88
CA ASN A 166 -66.51 -9.64 -7.33
C ASN A 166 -65.43 -10.56 -7.93
N CYS A 167 -64.53 -10.01 -8.74
CA CYS A 167 -63.37 -10.68 -9.33
C CYS A 167 -62.36 -9.61 -9.79
N ALA A 168 -61.07 -9.90 -9.59
CA ALA A 168 -59.93 -9.13 -10.05
C ALA A 168 -58.75 -10.11 -10.18
N GLU A 169 -57.73 -9.69 -10.93
CA GLU A 169 -56.43 -10.34 -10.89
C GLU A 169 -55.70 -9.89 -9.63
N GLY A 170 -55.32 -10.85 -8.78
CA GLY A 170 -54.90 -10.57 -7.41
C GLY A 170 -55.94 -9.76 -6.62
N SER A 171 -55.60 -8.52 -6.30
CA SER A 171 -56.50 -7.55 -5.64
C SER A 171 -56.97 -6.48 -6.61
N ALA A 172 -58.18 -5.95 -6.41
CA ALA A 172 -58.79 -4.97 -7.33
C ALA A 172 -58.01 -3.64 -7.42
N ALA A 173 -57.99 -3.08 -8.62
CA ALA A 173 -57.53 -1.71 -8.87
C ALA A 173 -58.37 -0.67 -8.11
N PRO A 174 -57.86 0.56 -7.89
CA PRO A 174 -58.54 1.60 -7.13
C PRO A 174 -59.96 1.93 -7.62
N THR A 175 -60.78 2.50 -6.72
CA THR A 175 -62.10 3.05 -7.08
C THR A 175 -61.93 4.28 -7.96
N LEU A 176 -62.70 4.33 -9.06
CA LEU A 176 -62.64 5.40 -10.04
C LEU A 176 -63.74 6.45 -9.82
N SER A 177 -63.78 7.48 -10.65
CA SER A 177 -64.85 8.48 -10.66
C SER A 177 -65.05 9.07 -12.04
N ASN A 178 -66.01 10.00 -12.20
CA ASN A 178 -66.16 10.80 -13.41
C ASN A 178 -64.89 11.62 -13.77
N THR A 179 -63.91 11.73 -12.88
CA THR A 179 -62.66 12.48 -13.11
C THR A 179 -61.39 11.65 -12.99
N LEU A 180 -61.51 10.35 -12.67
CA LEU A 180 -60.37 9.47 -12.40
C LEU A 180 -60.44 8.22 -13.28
N ALA A 181 -59.33 7.88 -13.91
CA ALA A 181 -59.07 6.64 -14.63
C ALA A 181 -58.15 5.73 -13.79
N ALA A 182 -58.23 4.41 -13.99
CA ALA A 182 -57.18 3.51 -13.55
C ALA A 182 -56.04 3.59 -14.57
N GLN A 183 -54.82 3.79 -14.12
CA GLN A 183 -53.62 3.87 -14.95
C GLN A 183 -52.60 2.83 -14.48
N ARG A 184 -52.17 1.96 -15.40
CA ARG A 184 -51.12 0.99 -15.14
C ARG A 184 -49.77 1.70 -14.97
N GLY A 185 -49.02 1.31 -13.95
CA GLY A 185 -47.74 1.91 -13.58
C GLY A 185 -46.69 1.84 -14.68
N SER A 186 -45.66 2.68 -14.57
CA SER A 186 -44.57 2.78 -15.56
C SER A 186 -45.07 2.93 -17.00
N ASP A 187 -46.14 3.72 -17.17
CA ASP A 187 -46.79 3.98 -18.45
C ASP A 187 -47.22 2.70 -19.21
N GLY A 188 -47.57 1.64 -18.49
CA GLY A 188 -48.01 0.35 -19.03
C GLY A 188 -47.06 -0.82 -18.76
N CYS A 189 -45.83 -0.56 -18.32
CA CYS A 189 -44.82 -1.59 -18.11
C CYS A 189 -44.92 -2.34 -16.76
N ASN A 190 -45.76 -1.88 -15.83
CA ASN A 190 -45.92 -2.55 -14.53
C ASN A 190 -47.01 -3.65 -14.59
N GLU A 191 -46.59 -4.91 -14.49
CA GLU A 191 -47.44 -6.11 -14.58
C GLU A 191 -46.95 -7.15 -13.57
N THR A 192 -47.66 -7.26 -12.44
CA THR A 192 -47.30 -8.12 -11.30
C THR A 192 -48.38 -9.18 -11.01
N ASP A 193 -49.28 -9.41 -11.96
CA ASP A 193 -50.45 -10.28 -11.83
C ASP A 193 -51.37 -9.84 -10.66
N SER A 194 -51.42 -8.53 -10.40
CA SER A 194 -52.18 -7.95 -9.28
C SER A 194 -52.63 -6.52 -9.59
N ASN A 195 -53.93 -6.35 -9.90
CA ASN A 195 -54.46 -5.05 -10.33
C ASN A 195 -54.24 -3.92 -9.30
N ALA A 196 -54.21 -4.22 -8.01
CA ALA A 196 -53.95 -3.24 -6.95
C ALA A 196 -52.50 -2.75 -6.89
N ALA A 197 -51.54 -3.59 -7.31
CA ALA A 197 -50.13 -3.25 -7.38
C ALA A 197 -49.79 -2.55 -8.70
N ASP A 198 -50.54 -2.88 -9.75
CA ASP A 198 -50.26 -2.40 -11.10
C ASP A 198 -50.95 -1.09 -11.42
N PHE A 199 -52.11 -0.79 -10.83
CA PHE A 199 -52.90 0.40 -11.16
C PHE A 199 -52.95 1.44 -10.03
N ALA A 200 -52.82 2.70 -10.43
CA ALA A 200 -53.13 3.87 -9.62
C ALA A 200 -54.30 4.66 -10.23
N SER A 201 -55.08 5.38 -9.41
CA SER A 201 -56.09 6.32 -9.92
C SER A 201 -55.44 7.65 -10.30
N GLY A 202 -55.72 8.18 -11.49
CA GLY A 202 -55.21 9.47 -11.96
C GLY A 202 -56.17 10.15 -12.92
N ALA A 203 -55.90 11.41 -13.30
CA ALA A 203 -56.71 12.09 -14.31
C ALA A 203 -56.56 11.36 -15.67
N PRO A 204 -57.66 11.08 -16.41
CA PRO A 204 -57.60 10.32 -17.66
C PRO A 204 -56.59 10.91 -18.64
N ASN A 205 -55.74 10.06 -19.22
CA ASN A 205 -54.68 10.41 -20.16
C ASN A 205 -54.68 9.41 -21.33
N PRO A 206 -55.68 9.47 -22.24
CA PRO A 206 -55.84 8.51 -23.32
C PRO A 206 -54.75 8.65 -24.38
N ARG A 207 -54.16 7.52 -24.79
CA ARG A 207 -53.13 7.39 -25.83
C ARG A 207 -53.59 6.38 -26.88
N ASN A 208 -53.42 6.74 -28.15
CA ASN A 208 -53.69 5.89 -29.31
C ASN A 208 -52.38 5.45 -29.99
N SER A 209 -52.49 4.72 -31.10
CA SER A 209 -51.34 4.23 -31.89
C SER A 209 -50.40 5.31 -32.45
N SER A 210 -50.82 6.59 -32.45
CA SER A 210 -50.00 7.73 -32.88
C SER A 210 -49.24 8.40 -31.73
N SER A 211 -49.43 7.93 -30.49
CA SER A 211 -48.70 8.44 -29.33
C SER A 211 -47.25 7.97 -29.34
N PRO A 212 -46.31 8.69 -28.70
CA PRO A 212 -44.95 8.20 -28.52
C PRO A 212 -44.92 6.81 -27.89
N THR A 213 -44.07 5.92 -28.40
CA THR A 213 -43.90 4.57 -27.85
C THR A 213 -43.15 4.61 -26.51
N ASN A 214 -43.53 3.73 -25.59
CA ASN A 214 -42.88 3.48 -24.31
C ASN A 214 -42.38 2.04 -24.29
N VAL A 215 -41.17 1.77 -24.78
CA VAL A 215 -40.63 0.41 -24.81
C VAL A 215 -40.22 0.00 -23.39
N CYS A 216 -40.82 -1.07 -22.86
CA CYS A 216 -40.44 -1.61 -21.57
C CYS A 216 -39.03 -2.19 -21.66
N THR A 217 -38.05 -1.51 -21.07
CA THR A 217 -36.75 -2.11 -20.81
C THR A 217 -36.94 -3.09 -19.65
N PRO A 218 -36.48 -4.35 -19.78
CA PRO A 218 -36.34 -5.20 -18.59
C PRO A 218 -35.50 -4.44 -17.54
N PRO A 219 -35.71 -4.68 -16.23
CA PRO A 219 -34.75 -4.18 -15.25
C PRO A 219 -33.36 -4.61 -15.71
N SER A 220 -32.46 -3.62 -15.84
CA SER A 220 -31.06 -3.92 -16.06
C SER A 220 -30.56 -4.59 -14.80
N ASP A 221 -30.08 -5.81 -14.95
CA ASP A 221 -29.28 -6.44 -13.92
C ASP A 221 -27.87 -5.82 -13.96
N ASP A 222 -27.35 -5.44 -12.81
CA ASP A 222 -26.02 -4.84 -12.66
C ASP A 222 -25.11 -5.90 -12.04
N ALA A 223 -23.94 -6.15 -12.63
CA ALA A 223 -23.02 -7.15 -12.10
C ALA A 223 -22.60 -6.80 -10.67
N PRO A 224 -22.38 -7.80 -9.79
CA PRO A 224 -21.90 -7.54 -8.44
C PRO A 224 -20.55 -6.81 -8.50
N THR A 225 -20.33 -5.88 -7.57
CA THR A 225 -19.07 -5.13 -7.42
C THR A 225 -18.71 -4.94 -5.95
N VAL A 226 -17.43 -4.74 -5.64
CA VAL A 226 -17.00 -4.34 -4.30
C VAL A 226 -17.27 -2.84 -4.10
N THR A 227 -18.08 -2.49 -3.10
CA THR A 227 -18.46 -1.10 -2.79
C THR A 227 -17.63 -0.50 -1.67
N ALA A 228 -17.13 -1.32 -0.74
CA ALA A 228 -16.29 -0.86 0.36
C ALA A 228 -15.41 -1.98 0.91
N THR A 229 -14.25 -1.58 1.44
CA THR A 229 -13.36 -2.44 2.23
C THR A 229 -13.00 -1.77 3.55
N THR A 230 -12.71 -2.57 4.56
CA THR A 230 -12.11 -2.12 5.82
C THR A 230 -11.07 -3.14 6.24
N PRO A 231 -9.76 -2.83 6.24
CA PRO A 231 -9.15 -1.55 5.87
C PRO A 231 -9.52 -1.04 4.46
N GLY A 232 -9.61 0.27 4.30
CA GLY A 232 -9.77 0.94 3.01
C GLY A 232 -8.50 0.83 2.17
N ASN A 233 -8.64 1.03 0.85
CA ASN A 233 -7.50 0.98 -0.05
C ASN A 233 -6.49 2.12 0.26
N GLY A 234 -5.26 1.76 0.58
CA GLY A 234 -4.18 2.66 0.97
C GLY A 234 -4.20 3.08 2.44
N ASP A 235 -5.06 2.49 3.28
CA ASP A 235 -5.07 2.80 4.71
C ASP A 235 -3.74 2.42 5.37
N THR A 236 -3.32 3.21 6.35
CA THR A 236 -2.08 3.00 7.11
C THR A 236 -2.39 2.91 8.61
N ASN A 237 -1.42 2.42 9.40
CA ASN A 237 -1.57 2.25 10.84
C ASN A 237 -2.68 1.26 11.25
N ILE A 238 -2.90 0.23 10.43
CA ILE A 238 -3.86 -0.83 10.73
C ILE A 238 -3.31 -1.73 11.84
N THR A 239 -4.09 -2.01 12.88
CA THR A 239 -3.64 -2.92 13.94
C THR A 239 -3.30 -4.29 13.37
N VAL A 240 -2.21 -4.91 13.81
CA VAL A 240 -1.73 -6.19 13.27
C VAL A 240 -2.73 -7.34 13.40
N SER A 241 -3.66 -7.25 14.35
CA SER A 241 -4.73 -8.23 14.58
C SER A 241 -6.06 -7.84 13.90
N SER A 242 -6.05 -6.94 12.91
CA SER A 242 -7.29 -6.46 12.29
C SER A 242 -7.89 -7.51 11.36
N ASN A 243 -9.21 -7.67 11.42
CA ASN A 243 -9.95 -8.35 10.37
C ASN A 243 -10.05 -7.48 9.12
N ILE A 244 -10.27 -8.12 7.97
CA ILE A 244 -10.58 -7.46 6.71
C ILE A 244 -12.07 -7.68 6.39
N THR A 245 -12.82 -6.61 6.18
CA THR A 245 -14.22 -6.65 5.76
C THR A 245 -14.34 -6.18 4.31
N ILE A 246 -15.11 -6.91 3.51
CA ILE A 246 -15.41 -6.62 2.09
C ILE A 246 -16.93 -6.54 1.94
N THR A 247 -17.42 -5.44 1.37
CA THR A 247 -18.85 -5.19 1.12
C THR A 247 -19.12 -5.14 -0.37
N PHE A 248 -20.15 -5.84 -0.84
CA PHE A 248 -20.57 -5.90 -2.23
C PHE A 248 -21.75 -4.96 -2.52
N SER A 249 -22.05 -4.69 -3.79
CA SER A 249 -23.23 -3.93 -4.25
C SER A 249 -24.54 -4.64 -3.91
N GLU A 250 -24.48 -5.96 -3.74
CA GLU A 250 -25.63 -6.83 -3.53
C GLU A 250 -25.26 -8.12 -2.80
N ALA A 251 -26.24 -9.03 -2.66
CA ALA A 251 -26.04 -10.34 -2.08
C ALA A 251 -25.32 -11.26 -3.07
N VAL A 252 -24.18 -11.83 -2.66
CA VAL A 252 -23.37 -12.74 -3.49
C VAL A 252 -23.21 -14.11 -2.84
N THR A 253 -22.85 -15.10 -3.65
CA THR A 253 -22.27 -16.37 -3.24
C THR A 253 -20.78 -16.35 -3.56
N VAL A 254 -19.96 -16.80 -2.60
CA VAL A 254 -18.50 -16.81 -2.74
C VAL A 254 -17.98 -18.25 -2.82
N GLY A 255 -17.04 -18.49 -3.75
CA GLY A 255 -16.36 -19.76 -3.91
C GLY A 255 -15.35 -20.06 -2.78
N SER A 256 -14.72 -21.24 -2.80
CA SER A 256 -13.80 -21.65 -1.73
C SER A 256 -12.49 -20.86 -1.71
N SER A 257 -12.12 -20.25 -2.83
CA SER A 257 -10.84 -19.55 -3.02
C SER A 257 -11.04 -18.10 -3.48
N TRP A 258 -12.10 -17.45 -3.03
CA TRP A 258 -12.55 -16.14 -3.54
C TRP A 258 -11.64 -14.95 -3.20
N PHE A 259 -10.56 -15.15 -2.44
CA PHE A 259 -9.60 -14.09 -2.10
C PHE A 259 -8.16 -14.60 -2.01
N ASN A 260 -7.21 -13.68 -2.11
CA ASN A 260 -5.80 -13.85 -1.74
C ASN A 260 -5.33 -12.68 -0.86
N ILE A 261 -4.50 -12.95 0.14
CA ILE A 261 -3.85 -11.93 0.98
C ILE A 261 -2.34 -12.17 0.89
N THR A 262 -1.57 -11.14 0.52
CA THR A 262 -0.11 -11.21 0.40
C THR A 262 0.52 -9.93 0.94
N CYS A 263 1.43 -10.07 1.89
CA CYS A 263 2.12 -8.96 2.53
C CYS A 263 3.61 -8.96 2.21
N SER A 264 4.24 -7.79 2.30
CA SER A 264 5.62 -7.56 1.89
C SER A 264 6.65 -8.34 2.73
N SER A 265 6.36 -8.55 4.01
CA SER A 265 7.30 -9.16 4.97
C SER A 265 6.88 -10.58 5.32
N SER A 266 5.64 -10.76 5.76
CA SER A 266 5.10 -12.05 6.21
C SER A 266 4.64 -12.97 5.07
N GLY A 267 4.57 -12.48 3.83
CA GLY A 267 4.17 -13.26 2.67
C GLY A 267 2.66 -13.54 2.61
N SER A 268 2.26 -14.75 2.20
CA SER A 268 0.85 -15.09 1.98
C SER A 268 0.15 -15.48 3.29
N HIS A 269 -1.06 -14.96 3.49
CA HIS A 269 -1.90 -15.27 4.66
C HIS A 269 -3.10 -16.13 4.28
N THR A 270 -3.40 -17.11 5.14
CA THR A 270 -4.71 -17.76 5.14
C THR A 270 -5.71 -16.91 5.95
N ALA A 271 -7.01 -17.01 5.69
CA ALA A 271 -8.01 -16.37 6.52
C ALA A 271 -9.30 -17.20 6.63
N ALA A 272 -9.93 -17.15 7.80
CA ALA A 272 -11.28 -17.67 8.00
C ALA A 272 -12.30 -16.65 7.49
N SER A 273 -13.08 -17.04 6.47
CA SER A 273 -14.18 -16.22 5.95
C SER A 273 -15.47 -16.45 6.74
N SER A 274 -16.19 -15.38 7.05
CA SER A 274 -17.48 -15.39 7.74
C SER A 274 -18.36 -14.22 7.30
N GLY A 275 -19.66 -14.25 7.63
CA GLY A 275 -20.63 -13.22 7.24
C GLY A 275 -21.46 -13.62 6.03
N GLY A 276 -21.71 -12.65 5.14
CA GLY A 276 -22.52 -12.80 3.93
C GLY A 276 -24.02 -12.55 4.15
N PRO A 277 -24.79 -12.39 3.05
CA PRO A 277 -24.36 -12.50 1.66
C PRO A 277 -23.82 -11.20 1.05
N THR A 278 -23.94 -10.04 1.71
CA THR A 278 -23.49 -8.75 1.13
C THR A 278 -22.18 -8.23 1.75
N SER A 279 -21.82 -8.70 2.95
CA SER A 279 -20.62 -8.28 3.66
C SER A 279 -19.91 -9.48 4.26
N TYR A 280 -18.67 -9.69 3.86
CA TYR A 280 -17.83 -10.79 4.33
C TYR A 280 -16.68 -10.26 5.18
N THR A 281 -16.32 -11.00 6.23
CA THR A 281 -15.18 -10.71 7.10
C THR A 281 -14.17 -11.85 7.01
N LEU A 282 -12.94 -11.49 6.67
CA LEU A 282 -11.77 -12.35 6.65
C LEU A 282 -10.98 -12.11 7.94
N ASN A 283 -10.84 -13.16 8.75
CA ASN A 283 -9.97 -13.17 9.92
C ASN A 283 -8.67 -13.91 9.57
N PRO A 284 -7.52 -13.22 9.45
CA PRO A 284 -6.23 -13.86 9.16
C PRO A 284 -5.91 -15.01 10.13
N GLY A 285 -5.29 -16.08 9.61
CA GLY A 285 -4.91 -17.25 10.42
C GLY A 285 -3.76 -16.97 11.40
N SER A 286 -2.89 -16.02 11.03
CA SER A 286 -1.85 -15.42 11.85
C SER A 286 -2.01 -13.90 11.78
N ASP A 287 -1.71 -13.20 12.89
CA ASP A 287 -1.66 -11.73 12.87
C ASP A 287 -0.59 -11.26 11.86
N PHE A 288 -0.79 -10.06 11.32
CA PHE A 288 0.15 -9.42 10.40
C PHE A 288 1.44 -8.98 11.11
N ASP A 289 2.53 -8.83 10.37
CA ASP A 289 3.74 -8.19 10.89
C ASP A 289 3.57 -6.67 11.03
N PRO A 290 4.20 -6.02 12.02
CA PRO A 290 4.19 -4.57 12.14
C PRO A 290 4.85 -3.86 10.96
N GLY A 291 4.24 -2.77 10.49
CA GLY A 291 4.79 -1.90 9.45
C GLY A 291 4.82 -2.49 8.04
N GLU A 292 4.18 -3.64 7.80
CA GLU A 292 4.18 -4.29 6.50
C GLU A 292 3.04 -3.79 5.61
N SER A 293 3.23 -3.88 4.29
CA SER A 293 2.19 -3.60 3.30
C SER A 293 1.53 -4.89 2.85
N CYS A 294 0.23 -5.02 3.07
CA CYS A 294 -0.60 -6.16 2.65
C CYS A 294 -1.46 -5.79 1.44
N THR A 295 -1.51 -6.67 0.45
CA THR A 295 -2.40 -6.59 -0.71
C THR A 295 -3.44 -7.69 -0.62
N VAL A 296 -4.70 -7.33 -0.84
CA VAL A 296 -5.84 -8.23 -0.90
C VAL A 296 -6.41 -8.22 -2.31
N THR A 297 -6.59 -9.41 -2.89
CA THR A 297 -7.26 -9.60 -4.18
C THR A 297 -8.56 -10.35 -3.95
N VAL A 298 -9.68 -9.78 -4.36
CA VAL A 298 -10.98 -10.46 -4.49
C VAL A 298 -11.07 -11.02 -5.90
N ILE A 299 -11.24 -12.34 -6.04
CA ILE A 299 -11.18 -13.05 -7.32
C ILE A 299 -12.57 -13.06 -7.94
N ALA A 300 -12.74 -12.35 -9.06
CA ALA A 300 -14.05 -12.10 -9.65
C ALA A 300 -14.77 -13.36 -10.11
N SER A 301 -14.05 -14.36 -10.63
CA SER A 301 -14.63 -15.62 -11.09
C SER A 301 -15.20 -16.49 -9.96
N GLU A 302 -14.89 -16.16 -8.71
CA GLU A 302 -15.37 -16.87 -7.52
C GLU A 302 -16.51 -16.11 -6.83
N ILE A 303 -17.03 -15.04 -7.42
CA ILE A 303 -18.14 -14.23 -6.90
C ILE A 303 -19.28 -14.29 -7.92
N SER A 304 -20.39 -14.92 -7.53
CA SER A 304 -21.66 -14.87 -8.27
C SER A 304 -22.68 -14.07 -7.47
N ASP A 305 -23.56 -13.30 -8.11
CA ASP A 305 -24.70 -12.76 -7.37
C ASP A 305 -25.67 -13.89 -6.92
N ASN A 306 -26.68 -13.53 -6.13
CA ASN A 306 -27.68 -14.45 -5.60
C ASN A 306 -29.06 -14.27 -6.22
N ASP A 307 -29.18 -13.45 -7.25
CA ASP A 307 -30.46 -13.14 -7.86
C ASP A 307 -30.79 -14.15 -8.98
N THR A 308 -31.90 -13.95 -9.69
CA THR A 308 -32.33 -14.84 -10.78
C THR A 308 -32.36 -14.15 -12.14
N THR A 309 -31.85 -12.92 -12.23
CA THR A 309 -31.96 -11.97 -13.34
C THR A 309 -30.70 -11.96 -14.22
N ASP A 310 -30.10 -13.11 -14.47
CA ASP A 310 -28.85 -13.24 -15.27
C ASP A 310 -29.08 -13.07 -16.80
N PRO A 311 -28.19 -12.37 -17.55
CA PRO A 311 -26.90 -11.76 -17.15
C PRO A 311 -26.88 -10.24 -16.86
N PRO A 312 -25.92 -9.77 -16.02
CA PRO A 312 -24.64 -10.43 -15.65
C PRO A 312 -24.45 -11.07 -14.23
N ASP A 313 -24.25 -12.41 -14.18
CA ASP A 313 -24.07 -13.25 -12.96
C ASP A 313 -22.76 -13.11 -12.14
N THR A 314 -21.67 -12.57 -12.70
CA THR A 314 -20.33 -12.57 -12.04
C THR A 314 -19.70 -11.19 -12.02
N MET A 315 -18.80 -10.97 -11.04
CA MET A 315 -17.99 -9.76 -11.01
C MET A 315 -17.23 -9.56 -12.34
N PRO A 316 -17.15 -8.34 -12.88
CA PRO A 316 -16.54 -8.10 -14.19
C PRO A 316 -15.02 -8.22 -14.21
N ALA A 317 -14.34 -7.98 -13.08
CA ALA A 317 -12.89 -8.06 -12.93
C ALA A 317 -12.50 -8.19 -11.45
N ASP A 318 -11.30 -8.74 -11.19
CA ASP A 318 -10.73 -8.83 -9.84
C ASP A 318 -10.65 -7.44 -9.20
N TYR A 319 -10.93 -7.38 -7.90
CA TYR A 319 -10.79 -6.15 -7.12
C TYR A 319 -9.57 -6.26 -6.20
N MET A 320 -8.64 -5.32 -6.35
CA MET A 320 -7.40 -5.28 -5.57
C MET A 320 -7.35 -4.03 -4.71
N PHE A 321 -6.96 -4.19 -3.45
CA PHE A 321 -6.65 -3.08 -2.56
C PHE A 321 -5.49 -3.44 -1.64
N SER A 322 -4.84 -2.43 -1.07
CA SER A 322 -3.76 -2.62 -0.10
C SER A 322 -3.98 -1.81 1.17
N PHE A 323 -3.27 -2.19 2.24
CA PHE A 323 -3.17 -1.42 3.48
C PHE A 323 -1.82 -1.67 4.14
N THR A 324 -1.41 -0.79 5.04
CA THR A 324 -0.17 -0.89 5.81
C THR A 324 -0.48 -1.04 7.29
N THR A 325 0.08 -2.05 7.93
CA THR A 325 -0.08 -2.26 9.37
C THR A 325 0.68 -1.21 10.18
N ALA A 326 0.24 -0.99 11.42
CA ALA A 326 0.91 -0.10 12.35
C ALA A 326 2.32 -0.62 12.61
N VAL A 327 3.28 0.28 12.56
CA VAL A 327 4.62 0.06 13.07
C VAL A 327 4.55 -0.15 14.59
N SER A 328 5.36 -1.06 15.13
CA SER A 328 5.48 -1.25 16.57
C SER A 328 6.29 -0.08 17.14
N ASN A 329 5.63 0.94 17.69
CA ASN A 329 6.28 2.14 18.26
C ASN A 329 7.01 1.88 19.59
N THR A 330 7.94 0.92 19.61
CA THR A 330 8.66 0.46 20.81
C THR A 330 10.14 0.26 20.52
N TRP A 331 10.96 0.31 21.56
CA TRP A 331 12.35 -0.14 21.45
C TRP A 331 12.39 -1.66 21.37
N ILE A 332 13.31 -2.19 20.56
CA ILE A 332 13.43 -3.63 20.32
C ILE A 332 14.86 -4.05 20.60
N ILE A 333 15.05 -5.10 21.40
CA ILE A 333 16.30 -5.85 21.39
C ILE A 333 16.17 -6.86 20.26
N ASN A 334 16.99 -6.69 19.22
CA ASN A 334 16.86 -7.40 17.96
C ASN A 334 17.78 -8.62 17.91
N GLU A 335 19.02 -8.46 18.34
CA GLU A 335 20.03 -9.52 18.36
C GLU A 335 20.83 -9.52 19.66
N ILE A 336 21.19 -10.70 20.16
CA ILE A 336 22.07 -10.90 21.32
C ILE A 336 23.09 -11.99 20.99
N HIS A 337 24.37 -11.71 21.22
CA HIS A 337 25.42 -12.73 21.14
C HIS A 337 25.99 -13.01 22.53
N ALA A 338 25.51 -14.09 23.16
CA ALA A 338 25.88 -14.45 24.54
C ALA A 338 27.07 -15.42 24.62
N ASP A 339 27.33 -16.19 23.57
CA ASP A 339 28.42 -17.17 23.52
C ASP A 339 29.14 -17.07 22.17
N PRO A 340 30.11 -16.14 22.01
CA PRO A 340 30.93 -16.08 20.80
C PRO A 340 31.86 -17.28 20.66
N ASP A 341 31.94 -17.83 19.44
CA ASP A 341 32.90 -18.89 19.14
C ASP A 341 34.35 -18.40 19.35
N ALA A 342 35.19 -19.20 20.00
CA ALA A 342 36.56 -18.81 20.31
C ALA A 342 37.49 -18.66 19.09
N ASN A 343 37.07 -19.09 17.89
CA ASN A 343 37.86 -19.00 16.67
C ASN A 343 37.12 -18.26 15.55
N GLU A 344 35.80 -18.43 15.47
CA GLU A 344 34.97 -17.86 14.39
C GLU A 344 34.04 -16.73 14.88
N GLY A 345 34.09 -16.39 16.18
CA GLY A 345 33.19 -15.43 16.85
C GLY A 345 33.74 -14.01 16.97
N ASP A 346 34.53 -13.53 16.02
CA ASP A 346 35.01 -12.13 15.98
C ASP A 346 33.88 -11.19 15.50
N ALA A 347 32.90 -10.95 16.37
CA ALA A 347 31.73 -10.16 16.05
C ALA A 347 32.01 -8.65 16.05
N ASN A 348 33.02 -8.20 16.82
CA ASN A 348 33.44 -6.80 16.83
C ASN A 348 34.43 -6.47 15.69
N ASN A 349 34.86 -7.48 14.94
CA ASN A 349 35.72 -7.38 13.76
C ASN A 349 37.05 -6.64 14.05
N ASP A 350 37.56 -6.77 15.27
CA ASP A 350 38.87 -6.19 15.67
C ASP A 350 40.07 -7.07 15.28
N GLY A 351 39.78 -8.20 14.62
CA GLY A 351 40.75 -9.16 14.11
C GLY A 351 41.06 -10.27 15.10
N THR A 352 40.39 -10.33 16.25
CA THR A 352 40.58 -11.36 17.27
C THR A 352 39.25 -11.88 17.82
N ALA A 353 38.89 -13.13 17.49
CA ALA A 353 37.79 -13.83 18.16
C ALA A 353 38.10 -14.03 19.65
N HIS A 354 37.31 -13.39 20.52
CA HIS A 354 37.48 -13.40 21.96
C HIS A 354 36.11 -13.51 22.68
N PRO A 355 35.78 -14.68 23.28
CA PRO A 355 34.45 -14.94 23.86
C PRO A 355 33.94 -13.94 24.91
N GLY A 356 34.84 -13.22 25.60
CA GLY A 356 34.46 -12.17 26.56
C GLY A 356 34.46 -10.72 26.05
N GLN A 357 34.77 -10.49 24.76
CA GLN A 357 34.81 -9.15 24.16
C GLN A 357 33.81 -9.03 23.01
N ASP A 358 33.58 -10.13 22.29
CA ASP A 358 32.65 -10.22 21.15
C ASP A 358 31.18 -10.45 21.52
N GLU A 359 30.86 -10.58 22.81
CA GLU A 359 29.46 -10.56 23.21
C GLU A 359 28.85 -9.20 22.87
N PHE A 360 27.61 -9.18 22.39
CA PHE A 360 26.92 -7.93 22.12
C PHE A 360 25.42 -8.00 22.36
N VAL A 361 24.83 -6.81 22.50
CA VAL A 361 23.40 -6.56 22.47
C VAL A 361 23.11 -5.52 21.40
N GLU A 362 22.25 -5.86 20.44
CA GLU A 362 21.75 -4.97 19.40
C GLU A 362 20.35 -4.48 19.74
N ILE A 363 20.18 -3.17 19.74
CA ILE A 363 18.93 -2.52 20.13
C ILE A 363 18.50 -1.56 19.03
N VAL A 364 17.30 -1.74 18.50
CA VAL A 364 16.74 -0.89 17.44
C VAL A 364 15.74 0.09 18.03
N ASN A 365 15.93 1.37 17.71
CA ASN A 365 14.94 2.41 17.97
C ASN A 365 13.82 2.28 16.93
N ASN A 366 12.70 1.68 17.29
CA ASN A 366 11.49 1.65 16.45
C ASN A 366 10.39 2.50 17.12
N SER A 367 10.74 3.65 17.67
CA SER A 367 9.78 4.50 18.41
C SER A 367 8.97 5.46 17.52
N GLY A 368 9.25 5.49 16.22
CA GLY A 368 8.65 6.40 15.23
C GLY A 368 9.35 7.77 15.15
N SER A 369 10.45 7.98 15.89
CA SER A 369 11.24 9.22 15.86
C SER A 369 12.66 9.02 16.39
N SER A 370 13.59 9.91 16.02
CA SER A 370 14.93 9.92 16.61
C SER A 370 14.87 10.18 18.11
N ALA A 371 15.66 9.45 18.89
CA ALA A 371 15.59 9.48 20.34
C ALA A 371 16.98 9.70 20.95
N ASP A 372 17.06 10.64 21.89
CA ASP A 372 18.22 10.82 22.77
C ASP A 372 18.11 9.83 23.94
N ILE A 373 19.02 8.86 23.98
CA ILE A 373 19.09 7.82 25.01
C ILE A 373 20.18 8.10 26.05
N SER A 374 20.65 9.35 26.16
CA SER A 374 21.58 9.76 27.21
C SER A 374 21.09 9.33 28.60
N GLY A 375 21.92 8.59 29.33
CA GLY A 375 21.61 8.09 30.67
C GLY A 375 20.69 6.87 30.73
N TRP A 376 20.23 6.35 29.59
CA TRP A 376 19.53 5.05 29.56
C TRP A 376 20.51 3.93 29.91
N THR A 377 19.98 2.82 30.40
CA THR A 377 20.79 1.70 30.88
C THR A 377 20.45 0.39 30.21
N VAL A 378 21.48 -0.40 29.90
CA VAL A 378 21.37 -1.84 29.64
C VAL A 378 21.74 -2.58 30.92
N SER A 379 20.87 -3.49 31.37
CA SER A 379 21.04 -4.24 32.61
C SER A 379 20.59 -5.69 32.47
N ASP A 380 21.16 -6.55 33.30
CA ASP A 380 20.71 -7.92 33.54
C ASP A 380 20.18 -8.08 34.98
N ALA A 381 20.01 -9.32 35.43
CA ALA A 381 19.62 -9.63 36.80
C ALA A 381 20.70 -9.30 37.86
N VAL A 382 21.96 -9.15 37.45
CA VAL A 382 23.11 -8.86 38.32
C VAL A 382 23.24 -7.34 38.55
N GLY A 383 22.98 -6.53 37.52
CA GLY A 383 22.96 -5.08 37.63
C GLY A 383 23.05 -4.35 36.28
N ILE A 384 23.34 -3.06 36.37
CA ILE A 384 23.57 -2.21 35.19
C ILE A 384 24.93 -2.56 34.57
N LYS A 385 24.93 -2.89 33.28
CA LYS A 385 26.14 -3.22 32.49
C LYS A 385 26.66 -2.01 31.73
N HIS A 386 25.75 -1.17 31.26
CA HIS A 386 26.08 0.02 30.53
C HIS A 386 25.09 1.16 30.82
N THR A 387 25.61 2.39 30.87
CA THR A 387 24.82 3.62 30.88
C THR A 387 25.27 4.45 29.70
N PHE A 388 24.35 4.72 28.77
CA PHE A 388 24.67 5.44 27.55
C PHE A 388 25.15 6.86 27.87
N PRO A 389 26.28 7.30 27.30
CA PRO A 389 26.85 8.61 27.56
C PRO A 389 25.97 9.73 27.00
N SER A 390 26.18 10.94 27.52
CA SER A 390 25.49 12.14 27.04
C SER A 390 25.71 12.36 25.55
N GLY A 391 24.64 12.71 24.84
CA GLY A 391 24.66 12.96 23.39
C GLY A 391 24.44 11.70 22.53
N THR A 392 24.09 10.56 23.14
CA THR A 392 23.78 9.34 22.38
C THR A 392 22.39 9.47 21.75
N ILE A 393 22.33 9.75 20.45
CA ILE A 393 21.07 9.90 19.70
C ILE A 393 20.97 8.77 18.69
N ILE A 394 19.86 8.02 18.73
CA ILE A 394 19.59 6.95 17.78
C ILE A 394 18.45 7.39 16.87
N ALA A 395 18.68 7.41 15.56
CA ALA A 395 17.66 7.71 14.57
C ALA A 395 16.49 6.71 14.67
N ASP A 396 15.30 7.10 14.22
CA ASP A 396 14.20 6.15 14.11
C ASP A 396 14.59 5.08 13.09
N GLN A 397 14.26 3.82 13.37
CA GLN A 397 14.63 2.65 12.61
C GLN A 397 16.14 2.39 12.51
N CYS A 398 16.96 2.95 13.42
CA CYS A 398 18.39 2.64 13.50
C CYS A 398 18.74 1.83 14.77
N ALA A 399 19.85 1.09 14.70
CA ALA A 399 20.40 0.30 15.79
C ALA A 399 21.43 1.08 16.62
N VAL A 400 21.49 0.74 17.90
CA VAL A 400 22.67 0.93 18.76
C VAL A 400 23.22 -0.44 19.09
N LEU A 401 24.52 -0.61 18.88
CA LEU A 401 25.24 -1.86 19.07
C LEU A 401 26.18 -1.71 20.27
N LEU A 402 25.99 -2.55 21.27
CA LEU A 402 26.76 -2.53 22.50
C LEU A 402 27.61 -3.80 22.61
N PHE A 403 28.91 -3.69 22.39
CA PHE A 403 29.88 -4.77 22.56
C PHE A 403 30.39 -4.85 24.00
N SER A 404 30.77 -6.05 24.45
CA SER A 404 31.32 -6.31 25.79
C SER A 404 32.73 -5.77 25.98
N GLY A 405 33.53 -5.70 24.90
CA GLY A 405 34.92 -5.22 24.94
C GLY A 405 35.53 -4.99 23.56
N GLY A 406 36.87 -5.05 23.49
CA GLY A 406 37.64 -4.95 22.26
C GLY A 406 37.69 -3.56 21.63
N THR A 407 38.13 -3.50 20.37
CA THR A 407 38.13 -2.28 19.55
C THR A 407 37.23 -2.48 18.33
N PRO A 408 35.90 -2.35 18.47
CA PRO A 408 34.98 -2.59 17.36
C PRO A 408 35.40 -1.83 16.10
N THR A 409 35.54 -2.54 14.99
CA THR A 409 36.09 -2.00 13.73
C THR A 409 35.17 -2.32 12.55
N GLY A 410 34.72 -1.28 11.83
CA GLY A 410 33.81 -1.38 10.69
C GLY A 410 32.59 -0.46 10.83
N SER A 411 31.77 -0.36 9.78
CA SER A 411 30.57 0.49 9.76
C SER A 411 29.39 -0.05 10.56
N PHE A 412 29.28 -1.37 10.72
CA PHE A 412 28.14 -2.02 11.37
C PHE A 412 26.78 -1.50 10.85
N GLY A 413 26.64 -1.40 9.52
CA GLY A 413 25.42 -0.88 8.89
C GLY A 413 25.06 0.57 9.23
N GLY A 414 26.01 1.36 9.74
CA GLY A 414 25.78 2.72 10.22
C GLY A 414 25.14 2.79 11.63
N ALA A 415 25.12 1.67 12.36
CA ALA A 415 24.65 1.63 13.74
C ALA A 415 25.54 2.49 14.65
N VAL A 416 24.96 3.00 15.74
CA VAL A 416 25.75 3.67 16.78
C VAL A 416 26.46 2.60 17.61
N VAL A 417 27.78 2.52 17.51
CA VAL A 417 28.58 1.49 18.20
C VAL A 417 29.13 2.00 19.52
N GLN A 418 29.01 1.20 20.58
CA GLN A 418 29.62 1.48 21.88
C GLN A 418 30.23 0.22 22.50
N THR A 419 31.22 0.43 23.36
CA THR A 419 31.77 -0.62 24.22
C THR A 419 31.23 -0.46 25.64
N ALA A 420 30.83 -1.57 26.25
CA ALA A 420 30.25 -1.58 27.58
C ALA A 420 31.24 -1.06 28.63
N VAL A 421 30.76 -0.27 29.59
CA VAL A 421 31.61 0.30 30.66
C VAL A 421 32.05 -0.77 31.67
N SER A 422 31.27 -1.85 31.75
CA SER A 422 31.62 -3.12 32.38
C SER A 422 31.28 -4.24 31.40
N PRO A 423 32.06 -5.34 31.35
CA PRO A 423 31.76 -6.46 30.48
C PRO A 423 30.29 -6.87 30.60
N LEU A 424 29.65 -7.13 29.46
CA LEU A 424 28.27 -7.57 29.44
C LEU A 424 28.13 -8.87 30.25
N ALA A 425 29.08 -9.79 30.07
CA ALA A 425 29.16 -11.07 30.78
C ALA A 425 27.80 -11.77 30.73
N LEU A 426 27.30 -11.94 29.50
CA LEU A 426 26.08 -12.64 29.21
C LEU A 426 26.32 -14.12 29.53
N ASN A 427 25.30 -14.77 30.07
CA ASN A 427 25.34 -16.17 30.41
C ASN A 427 25.16 -16.98 29.14
N ASN A 428 25.99 -18.00 28.95
CA ASN A 428 25.80 -19.08 27.98
C ASN A 428 24.65 -20.00 28.46
N GLY A 429 23.48 -19.42 28.69
CA GLY A 429 22.36 -20.04 29.39
C GLY A 429 21.29 -19.00 29.72
N PRO A 430 20.30 -19.36 30.55
CA PRO A 430 19.14 -18.50 30.76
C PRO A 430 19.48 -17.14 31.35
N GLU A 431 19.03 -16.07 30.69
CA GLU A 431 19.23 -14.70 31.12
C GLU A 431 18.13 -13.76 30.59
N THR A 432 18.00 -12.60 31.23
CA THR A 432 17.13 -11.50 30.81
C THR A 432 17.96 -10.23 30.64
N VAL A 433 17.92 -9.63 29.44
CA VAL A 433 18.51 -8.33 29.13
C VAL A 433 17.41 -7.28 29.07
N THR A 434 17.65 -6.13 29.68
CA THR A 434 16.66 -5.05 29.80
C THR A 434 17.26 -3.70 29.42
N LEU A 435 16.53 -2.96 28.58
CA LEU A 435 16.75 -1.54 28.30
C LEU A 435 15.80 -0.68 29.15
N HIS A 436 16.35 0.29 29.89
CA HIS A 436 15.60 1.16 30.79
C HIS A 436 15.96 2.63 30.56
N ASP A 437 14.98 3.53 30.53
CA ASP A 437 15.20 4.97 30.33
C ASP A 437 15.34 5.77 31.65
N GLY A 438 15.47 5.04 32.76
CA GLY A 438 15.44 5.59 34.13
C GLY A 438 14.04 5.71 34.74
N SER A 439 12.97 5.69 33.92
CA SER A 439 11.56 5.77 34.35
C SER A 439 10.80 4.46 34.12
N ALA A 440 10.99 3.82 32.97
CA ALA A 440 10.29 2.61 32.55
C ALA A 440 11.20 1.68 31.72
N ILE A 441 10.85 0.39 31.73
CA ILE A 441 11.42 -0.60 30.80
C ILE A 441 10.95 -0.22 29.39
N ARG A 442 11.91 -0.10 28.47
CA ARG A 442 11.66 0.22 27.06
C ARG A 442 11.72 -1.00 26.15
N ALA A 443 12.59 -1.95 26.49
CA ALA A 443 12.67 -3.26 25.86
C ALA A 443 13.18 -4.28 26.87
N THR A 444 12.73 -5.52 26.75
CA THR A 444 13.27 -6.64 27.52
C THR A 444 13.20 -7.91 26.69
N VAL A 445 14.21 -8.77 26.81
CA VAL A 445 14.20 -10.10 26.20
C VAL A 445 14.81 -11.09 27.18
N SER A 446 14.27 -12.30 27.17
CA SER A 446 14.86 -13.42 27.89
C SER A 446 15.15 -14.54 26.92
N TYR A 447 16.29 -15.20 27.10
CA TYR A 447 16.68 -16.39 26.36
C TYR A 447 17.05 -17.50 27.35
N GLY A 448 17.09 -18.73 26.85
CA GLY A 448 17.40 -19.95 27.59
C GLY A 448 18.77 -20.53 27.28
N SER A 449 18.86 -21.86 27.26
CA SER A 449 20.10 -22.58 26.94
C SER A 449 20.57 -22.40 25.50
N GLU A 450 19.69 -21.95 24.61
CA GLU A 450 20.00 -21.66 23.20
C GLU A 450 21.03 -20.53 23.02
N GLY A 451 21.29 -19.73 24.05
CA GLY A 451 22.37 -18.73 24.04
C GLY A 451 23.78 -19.33 24.13
N ALA A 452 23.92 -20.65 24.32
CA ALA A 452 25.19 -21.36 24.55
C ALA A 452 25.70 -22.11 23.30
N ASP A 453 25.37 -21.59 22.11
CA ASP A 453 25.48 -22.33 20.84
C ASP A 453 26.46 -21.67 19.85
N ASN A 454 27.47 -20.97 20.35
CA ASN A 454 28.57 -20.37 19.57
C ASN A 454 28.10 -19.41 18.45
N GLN A 455 26.93 -18.78 18.64
CA GLN A 455 26.30 -17.87 17.66
C GLN A 455 25.33 -16.93 18.37
N SER A 456 24.85 -15.90 17.68
CA SER A 456 23.85 -14.99 18.24
C SER A 456 22.43 -15.57 18.15
N LEU A 457 21.55 -14.99 18.96
CA LEU A 457 20.11 -15.14 18.86
C LEU A 457 19.55 -13.85 18.26
N THR A 458 18.69 -13.98 17.25
CA THR A 458 18.11 -12.86 16.50
C THR A 458 16.61 -13.05 16.32
N ARG A 459 15.87 -11.97 16.08
CA ARG A 459 14.45 -12.06 15.74
C ARG A 459 14.26 -12.55 14.31
N ASP A 460 13.39 -13.53 14.11
CA ASP A 460 12.97 -13.99 12.77
C ASP A 460 11.45 -13.86 12.59
N PRO A 461 10.95 -12.92 11.75
CA PRO A 461 11.72 -11.91 11.02
C PRO A 461 12.26 -10.79 11.94
N ASP A 462 13.22 -10.00 11.45
CA ASP A 462 13.77 -8.83 12.16
C ASP A 462 12.65 -7.94 12.75
N LEU A 463 12.90 -7.35 13.92
CA LEU A 463 12.02 -6.41 14.62
C LEU A 463 10.68 -6.95 15.16
N SER A 464 10.10 -8.02 14.60
CA SER A 464 8.79 -8.55 15.04
C SER A 464 8.83 -9.99 15.54
N GLY A 465 9.77 -10.79 15.02
CA GLY A 465 9.88 -12.22 15.24
C GLY A 465 10.29 -12.64 16.64
N ALA A 466 10.17 -13.95 16.91
CA ALA A 466 10.73 -14.57 18.10
C ALA A 466 12.25 -14.76 17.96
N PHE A 467 12.97 -14.89 19.08
CA PHE A 467 14.39 -15.20 19.04
C PHE A 467 14.61 -16.62 18.52
N VAL A 468 15.45 -16.74 17.49
CA VAL A 468 15.95 -17.99 16.94
C VAL A 468 17.48 -17.92 16.87
N LYS A 469 18.14 -19.07 16.71
CA LYS A 469 19.57 -19.10 16.39
C LYS A 469 19.82 -18.40 15.05
N HIS A 470 20.80 -17.50 14.99
CA HIS A 470 21.04 -16.67 13.82
C HIS A 470 21.21 -17.48 12.52
N SER A 471 21.99 -18.57 12.57
CA SER A 471 22.20 -19.45 11.41
C SER A 471 20.93 -20.15 10.89
N LEU A 472 19.85 -20.16 11.67
CA LEU A 472 18.56 -20.75 11.32
C LEU A 472 17.53 -19.71 10.89
N ALA A 473 17.78 -18.41 11.11
CA ALA A 473 16.86 -17.35 10.74
C ALA A 473 16.71 -17.22 9.22
N SER A 474 15.48 -16.97 8.78
CA SER A 474 15.13 -16.84 7.36
C SER A 474 15.81 -15.61 6.76
N GLY A 475 16.74 -15.81 5.82
CA GLY A 475 17.50 -14.73 5.17
C GLY A 475 18.93 -14.52 5.68
N SER A 476 19.31 -15.17 6.78
CA SER A 476 20.67 -15.08 7.37
C SER A 476 21.81 -15.57 6.47
N GLY A 477 21.50 -16.38 5.45
CA GLY A 477 22.51 -17.07 4.66
C GLY A 477 23.34 -18.10 5.46
N GLY A 478 22.92 -18.44 6.68
CA GLY A 478 23.65 -19.35 7.58
C GLY A 478 24.80 -18.69 8.36
N THR A 479 24.89 -17.36 8.37
CA THR A 479 25.85 -16.60 9.19
C THR A 479 25.56 -16.79 10.69
N LEU A 480 26.60 -16.65 11.52
CA LEU A 480 26.49 -16.86 12.98
C LEU A 480 26.04 -15.62 13.76
N PHE A 481 26.13 -14.43 13.16
CA PHE A 481 25.75 -13.14 13.73
C PHE A 481 25.72 -12.07 12.64
N SER A 482 24.98 -10.97 12.85
CA SER A 482 24.89 -9.83 11.92
C SER A 482 24.93 -8.46 12.61
N PRO A 483 25.92 -8.17 13.46
CA PRO A 483 25.92 -6.99 14.33
C PRO A 483 25.78 -5.67 13.55
N GLY A 484 24.79 -4.86 13.93
CA GLY A 484 24.48 -3.55 13.36
C GLY A 484 23.69 -3.60 12.04
N THR A 485 23.37 -4.80 11.56
CA THR A 485 22.68 -5.03 10.29
C THR A 485 21.47 -5.94 10.48
N ARG A 486 20.58 -5.94 9.51
CA ARG A 486 19.49 -6.92 9.39
C ARG A 486 20.05 -8.31 9.13
N LEU A 487 19.19 -9.32 9.27
CA LEU A 487 19.50 -10.73 9.00
C LEU A 487 20.25 -10.96 7.68
N ASP A 488 19.90 -10.23 6.63
CA ASP A 488 20.50 -10.36 5.29
C ASP A 488 21.79 -9.54 5.11
N GLY A 489 22.30 -8.92 6.16
CA GLY A 489 23.47 -8.04 6.16
C GLY A 489 23.21 -6.62 5.67
N THR A 490 21.96 -6.26 5.33
CA THR A 490 21.64 -4.89 4.93
C THR A 490 21.50 -3.96 6.14
N PRO A 491 21.79 -2.65 6.01
CA PRO A 491 21.56 -1.69 7.08
C PRO A 491 20.11 -1.64 7.56
N PHE A 492 19.90 -1.36 8.86
CA PHE A 492 18.58 -0.94 9.32
C PHE A 492 18.18 0.37 8.63
N SER A 493 16.92 0.49 8.22
CA SER A 493 16.44 1.56 7.33
C SER A 493 16.64 2.99 7.85
N GLY A 494 16.78 3.14 9.16
CA GLY A 494 17.06 4.42 9.81
C GLY A 494 18.53 4.73 10.02
N CYS A 495 19.41 3.74 9.87
CA CYS A 495 20.83 3.96 9.94
C CYS A 495 21.30 4.57 8.63
N SER A 496 21.66 5.85 8.68
CA SER A 496 22.49 6.43 7.64
C SER A 496 23.92 5.97 7.89
N ALA A 497 24.56 5.37 6.89
CA ALA A 497 26.01 5.28 6.89
C ALA A 497 26.57 6.69 7.21
N PRO A 498 27.60 6.81 8.07
CA PRO A 498 28.29 8.08 8.21
C PRO A 498 28.68 8.56 6.81
N ALA A 499 28.51 9.86 6.54
CA ALA A 499 28.92 10.40 5.25
C ALA A 499 30.44 10.26 5.13
N ASP A 500 30.89 9.25 4.39
CA ASP A 500 32.28 9.11 4.00
C ASP A 500 32.65 10.27 3.05
N ASN A 501 33.82 10.88 3.31
CA ASN A 501 34.33 11.97 2.48
C ASN A 501 35.62 11.50 1.84
N ALA A 502 35.63 11.44 0.51
CA ALA A 502 36.83 11.15 -0.26
C ALA A 502 38.09 11.87 0.26
N PRO A 503 39.25 11.19 0.28
CA PRO A 503 40.48 11.75 0.79
C PRO A 503 40.91 13.01 0.03
N THR A 504 41.47 13.98 0.76
CA THR A 504 41.97 15.24 0.19
C THR A 504 43.34 15.60 0.76
N VAL A 505 44.18 16.26 -0.02
CA VAL A 505 45.46 16.80 0.49
C VAL A 505 45.18 18.05 1.32
N THR A 506 45.54 18.03 2.59
CA THR A 506 45.35 19.13 3.54
C THR A 506 46.60 20.00 3.69
N ALA A 507 47.79 19.43 3.47
CA ALA A 507 49.06 20.17 3.51
C ALA A 507 50.17 19.50 2.71
N THR A 508 51.12 20.31 2.23
CA THR A 508 52.38 19.85 1.64
C THR A 508 53.58 20.55 2.27
N THR A 509 54.71 19.85 2.32
CA THR A 509 56.02 20.41 2.67
C THR A 509 57.02 19.98 1.59
N PRO A 510 57.61 20.90 0.82
CA PRO A 510 57.36 22.35 0.85
C PRO A 510 55.91 22.70 0.47
N THR A 511 55.42 23.84 0.97
CA THR A 511 54.10 24.35 0.62
C THR A 511 54.05 24.76 -0.86
N ASP A 512 52.87 24.76 -1.46
CA ASP A 512 52.70 25.25 -2.83
C ASP A 512 53.26 26.67 -3.02
N GLY A 513 54.04 26.86 -4.08
CA GLY A 513 54.77 28.08 -4.40
C GLY A 513 56.02 28.37 -3.55
N ALA A 514 56.49 27.43 -2.73
CA ALA A 514 57.69 27.65 -1.92
C ALA A 514 58.93 27.94 -2.77
N THR A 515 59.83 28.77 -2.24
CA THR A 515 61.12 29.10 -2.87
C THR A 515 62.27 28.73 -1.95
N ASN A 516 63.48 28.60 -2.51
CA ASN A 516 64.69 28.21 -1.79
C ASN A 516 64.61 26.83 -1.13
N VAL A 517 63.87 25.89 -1.74
CA VAL A 517 63.79 24.51 -1.27
C VAL A 517 65.16 23.84 -1.45
N ALA A 518 65.67 23.17 -0.41
CA ALA A 518 66.96 22.49 -0.51
C ALA A 518 66.94 21.45 -1.64
N VAL A 519 68.03 21.35 -2.39
CA VAL A 519 68.12 20.42 -3.54
C VAL A 519 67.97 18.94 -3.16
N ASN A 520 68.21 18.60 -1.90
CA ASN A 520 68.04 17.28 -1.32
C ASN A 520 66.81 17.17 -0.41
N ALA A 521 65.82 18.06 -0.57
CA ALA A 521 64.61 18.06 0.26
C ALA A 521 63.71 16.86 -0.07
N ASN A 522 63.25 16.17 0.98
CA ASN A 522 62.09 15.29 0.87
C ASN A 522 60.81 16.13 0.75
N LEU A 523 59.79 15.56 0.12
CA LEU A 523 58.47 16.15 -0.02
C LEU A 523 57.48 15.39 0.87
N THR A 524 56.75 16.06 1.76
CA THR A 524 55.74 15.44 2.62
C THR A 524 54.35 15.92 2.24
N ILE A 525 53.41 14.98 2.12
CA ILE A 525 52.01 15.19 1.74
C ILE A 525 51.17 14.71 2.93
N THR A 526 50.25 15.55 3.39
CA THR A 526 49.31 15.24 4.47
C THR A 526 47.89 15.24 3.93
N PHE A 527 47.11 14.22 4.28
CA PHE A 527 45.74 13.99 3.82
C PHE A 527 44.71 14.32 4.91
N SER A 528 43.43 14.41 4.55
CA SER A 528 42.30 14.57 5.48
C SER A 528 42.13 13.38 6.43
N GLU A 529 42.55 12.20 5.97
CA GLU A 529 42.46 10.93 6.69
C GLU A 529 43.61 9.99 6.32
N SER A 530 43.57 8.77 6.87
CA SER A 530 44.50 7.72 6.50
C SER A 530 44.22 7.25 5.08
N VAL A 531 45.27 7.18 4.27
CA VAL A 531 45.17 6.75 2.87
C VAL A 531 46.02 5.53 2.61
N ASP A 532 45.69 4.76 1.58
CA ASP A 532 46.56 3.81 0.92
C ASP A 532 46.98 4.33 -0.47
N VAL A 533 48.19 3.96 -0.89
CA VAL A 533 48.77 4.44 -2.15
C VAL A 533 49.32 3.28 -2.95
N THR A 534 49.03 3.26 -4.25
CA THR A 534 49.47 2.18 -5.15
C THR A 534 50.23 2.72 -6.35
N GLY A 535 51.07 1.88 -6.97
CA GLY A 535 51.81 2.25 -8.18
C GLY A 535 52.63 3.54 -8.04
N SER A 536 52.62 4.35 -9.10
CA SER A 536 53.27 5.67 -9.14
C SER A 536 52.28 6.79 -8.78
N TRP A 537 51.72 6.72 -7.58
CA TRP A 537 50.71 7.67 -7.07
C TRP A 537 51.14 9.15 -7.05
N ALA A 538 52.45 9.43 -7.12
CA ALA A 538 52.98 10.78 -7.22
C ALA A 538 54.05 10.89 -8.31
N ALA A 539 53.99 11.97 -9.08
CA ALA A 539 54.96 12.32 -10.11
C ALA A 539 55.63 13.66 -9.79
N VAL A 540 56.96 13.74 -9.95
CA VAL A 540 57.75 14.96 -9.77
C VAL A 540 58.46 15.29 -11.07
N SER A 541 58.27 16.50 -11.58
CA SER A 541 58.87 16.97 -12.82
C SER A 541 59.39 18.40 -12.67
N CYS A 542 60.64 18.63 -13.03
CA CYS A 542 61.26 19.93 -12.91
C CYS A 542 61.74 20.49 -14.25
N SER A 543 61.88 21.81 -14.33
CA SER A 543 62.19 22.55 -15.56
C SER A 543 63.56 22.23 -16.15
N SER A 544 64.53 21.79 -15.34
CA SER A 544 65.92 21.60 -15.78
C SER A 544 66.37 20.13 -15.68
N SER A 545 66.07 19.46 -14.57
CA SER A 545 66.40 18.04 -14.37
C SER A 545 65.38 17.08 -15.01
N GLY A 546 64.18 17.55 -15.37
CA GLY A 546 63.11 16.73 -15.94
C GLY A 546 62.38 15.90 -14.89
N SER A 547 61.94 14.69 -15.26
CA SER A 547 61.19 13.81 -14.36
C SER A 547 62.10 13.12 -13.35
N HIS A 548 61.70 13.11 -12.08
CA HIS A 548 62.39 12.42 -10.99
C HIS A 548 61.69 11.11 -10.64
N THR A 549 62.49 10.08 -10.31
CA THR A 549 61.95 8.91 -9.61
C THR A 549 61.79 9.24 -8.12
N VAL A 550 60.74 8.74 -7.47
CA VAL A 550 60.47 9.03 -6.06
C VAL A 550 60.38 7.76 -5.23
N ALA A 551 61.20 7.68 -4.18
CA ALA A 551 61.03 6.66 -3.15
C ALA A 551 59.96 7.12 -2.15
N THR A 552 58.91 6.31 -1.96
CA THR A 552 57.79 6.62 -1.05
C THR A 552 58.04 5.99 0.33
N SER A 553 57.70 6.72 1.39
CA SER A 553 57.67 6.25 2.78
C SER A 553 56.55 6.95 3.58
N GLY A 554 56.28 6.53 4.82
CA GLY A 554 55.18 7.04 5.64
C GLY A 554 53.95 6.12 5.66
N SER A 555 53.00 6.39 6.56
CA SER A 555 51.76 5.63 6.75
C SER A 555 50.66 6.51 7.35
N GLY A 556 49.42 6.00 7.43
CA GLY A 556 48.28 6.77 7.91
C GLY A 556 47.99 7.97 7.01
N SER A 557 47.77 9.15 7.57
CA SER A 557 47.44 10.37 6.82
C SER A 557 48.65 11.13 6.25
N SER A 558 49.86 10.57 6.34
CA SER A 558 51.09 11.23 5.88
C SER A 558 51.92 10.34 4.97
N ARG A 559 52.40 10.92 3.87
CA ARG A 559 53.30 10.28 2.91
C ARG A 559 54.50 11.18 2.61
N THR A 560 55.68 10.58 2.47
CA THR A 560 56.92 11.28 2.16
C THR A 560 57.56 10.71 0.90
N LEU A 561 57.88 11.59 -0.04
CA LEU A 561 58.58 11.32 -1.30
C LEU A 561 60.04 11.76 -1.17
N ASN A 562 60.96 10.88 -1.52
CA ASN A 562 62.39 11.18 -1.65
C ASN A 562 62.81 11.08 -3.14
N PRO A 563 62.97 12.22 -3.84
CA PRO A 563 63.37 12.27 -5.24
C PRO A 563 64.78 11.75 -5.48
N SER A 564 64.97 11.04 -6.59
CA SER A 564 66.28 10.57 -7.08
C SER A 564 66.36 10.73 -8.60
N PRO A 565 67.42 11.38 -9.12
CA PRO A 565 68.48 12.08 -8.39
C PRO A 565 67.96 13.29 -7.60
N ASP A 566 68.78 13.87 -6.71
CA ASP A 566 68.49 15.17 -6.07
C ASP A 566 68.21 16.26 -7.12
N PHE A 567 67.51 17.32 -6.73
CA PHE A 567 67.15 18.41 -7.62
C PHE A 567 68.36 19.23 -8.09
N ALA A 568 68.25 19.87 -9.26
CA ALA A 568 69.16 20.89 -9.72
C ALA A 568 68.94 22.22 -8.98
N PRO A 569 69.99 23.04 -8.75
CA PRO A 569 69.84 24.36 -8.13
C PRO A 569 69.05 25.34 -8.99
N GLY A 570 68.14 26.09 -8.37
CA GLY A 570 67.39 27.19 -9.00
C GLY A 570 66.32 26.78 -10.02
N GLU A 571 65.86 25.53 -9.99
CA GLU A 571 64.84 25.03 -10.92
C GLU A 571 63.43 25.06 -10.32
N SER A 572 62.42 25.10 -11.19
CA SER A 572 61.01 24.98 -10.81
C SER A 572 60.56 23.53 -10.95
N CYS A 573 59.93 22.99 -9.92
CA CYS A 573 59.43 21.62 -9.86
C CYS A 573 57.93 21.61 -9.62
N THR A 574 57.22 20.77 -10.37
CA THR A 574 55.80 20.47 -10.22
C THR A 574 55.64 19.05 -9.69
N VAL A 575 54.75 18.89 -8.71
CA VAL A 575 54.37 17.60 -8.14
C VAL A 575 52.90 17.36 -8.41
N THR A 576 52.57 16.19 -8.97
CA THR A 576 51.20 15.76 -9.22
C THR A 576 50.91 14.51 -8.41
N ILE A 577 49.83 14.56 -7.62
CA ILE A 577 49.25 13.42 -6.91
C ILE A 577 48.08 12.92 -7.76
N ASP A 578 48.17 11.67 -8.19
CA ASP A 578 47.16 11.03 -9.05
C ASP A 578 46.00 10.56 -8.17
N LYS A 579 44.81 11.07 -8.47
CA LYS A 579 43.62 10.80 -7.67
C LYS A 579 43.20 9.32 -7.68
N ASP A 580 43.49 8.61 -8.75
CA ASP A 580 43.06 7.20 -8.96
C ASP A 580 43.97 6.21 -8.23
N LEU A 581 45.11 6.67 -7.73
CA LEU A 581 46.13 5.85 -7.07
C LEU A 581 46.25 6.11 -5.56
N VAL A 582 45.38 6.96 -5.02
CA VAL A 582 45.23 7.26 -3.60
C VAL A 582 43.81 6.92 -3.20
N SER A 583 43.66 5.90 -2.36
CA SER A 583 42.39 5.57 -1.71
C SER A 583 42.44 5.91 -0.23
N ASP A 584 41.31 6.11 0.43
CA ASP A 584 41.30 6.03 1.90
C ASP A 584 41.64 4.58 2.35
N SER A 585 41.87 4.43 3.64
CA SER A 585 42.24 3.15 4.27
C SER A 585 41.11 2.58 5.14
N ASP A 586 39.90 3.14 5.09
CA ASP A 586 38.78 2.62 5.87
C ASP A 586 37.92 1.64 5.05
N SER A 587 36.87 1.11 5.69
CA SER A 587 36.02 0.05 5.13
C SER A 587 34.68 0.57 4.60
N ASP A 588 34.42 1.88 4.72
CA ASP A 588 33.09 2.47 4.59
C ASP A 588 32.88 3.12 3.21
N ASP A 589 32.94 2.28 2.17
CA ASP A 589 32.82 2.61 0.74
C ASP A 589 31.35 2.75 0.29
N PRO A 590 30.94 3.77 -0.54
CA PRO A 590 31.74 4.81 -1.25
C PRO A 590 31.59 6.27 -0.75
N PRO A 591 32.54 7.21 -1.05
CA PRO A 591 33.56 7.16 -2.13
C PRO A 591 35.08 7.01 -1.78
N ASP A 592 35.68 5.90 -2.25
CA ASP A 592 37.08 5.45 -2.02
C ASP A 592 38.27 6.30 -2.50
N THR A 593 38.11 7.20 -3.47
CA THR A 593 39.27 7.82 -4.17
C THR A 593 39.21 9.33 -4.12
N MET A 594 40.39 9.97 -4.18
CA MET A 594 40.44 11.42 -4.27
C MET A 594 39.57 11.91 -5.43
N THR A 595 38.82 12.99 -5.20
CA THR A 595 37.87 13.51 -6.20
C THR A 595 38.56 14.15 -7.41
N ALA A 596 39.79 14.64 -7.24
CA ALA A 596 40.59 15.26 -8.28
C ALA A 596 42.10 15.12 -7.98
N ASP A 597 42.93 15.21 -9.02
CA ASP A 597 44.38 15.26 -8.86
C ASP A 597 44.77 16.48 -8.04
N TYR A 598 45.80 16.35 -7.21
CA TYR A 598 46.37 17.48 -6.48
C TYR A 598 47.71 17.87 -7.08
N VAL A 599 47.88 19.15 -7.42
CA VAL A 599 49.10 19.69 -8.03
C VAL A 599 49.65 20.82 -7.18
N PHE A 600 50.95 20.79 -6.92
CA PHE A 600 51.65 21.91 -6.29
C PHE A 600 53.05 22.10 -6.87
N ASP A 601 53.56 23.33 -6.76
CA ASP A 601 54.84 23.74 -7.33
C ASP A 601 55.80 24.26 -6.25
N PHE A 602 57.11 24.18 -6.52
CA PHE A 602 58.12 24.88 -5.73
C PHE A 602 59.36 25.19 -6.56
N THR A 603 60.24 26.06 -6.04
CA THR A 603 61.55 26.39 -6.65
C THR A 603 62.70 26.05 -5.71
N THR A 604 63.71 25.35 -6.23
CA THR A 604 64.88 24.94 -5.46
C THR A 604 65.82 26.11 -5.20
N ALA A 605 66.64 25.99 -4.15
CA ALA A 605 67.64 26.98 -3.81
C ALA A 605 68.64 27.16 -4.96
N VAL A 606 68.94 28.41 -5.29
CA VAL A 606 70.00 28.74 -6.23
C VAL A 606 71.36 28.36 -5.63
N SER A 607 72.25 27.88 -6.49
CA SER A 607 73.65 27.63 -6.12
C SER A 607 74.28 28.92 -5.61
N THR A 608 74.73 28.94 -4.35
CA THR A 608 75.63 29.99 -3.87
C THR A 608 77.00 29.75 -4.50
N PRO A 609 77.60 30.74 -5.20
CA PRO A 609 78.89 30.56 -5.84
C PRO A 609 79.94 30.21 -4.79
N THR A 610 80.52 29.02 -4.89
CA THR A 610 81.51 28.54 -3.93
C THR A 610 82.87 29.18 -4.12
N HIS A 611 83.13 29.87 -5.25
CA HIS A 611 84.36 30.62 -5.54
C HIS A 611 84.06 31.88 -6.38
N ILE A 612 83.89 33.03 -5.72
CA ILE A 612 84.13 34.34 -6.34
C ILE A 612 85.53 34.78 -5.93
N LEU A 613 86.40 35.05 -6.91
CA LEU A 613 87.76 35.51 -6.69
C LEU A 613 87.88 36.99 -7.04
N LEU A 614 88.71 37.72 -6.28
CA LEU A 614 89.25 39.00 -6.75
C LEU A 614 90.28 38.66 -7.83
N ASN A 615 89.95 38.93 -9.09
CA ASN A 615 90.79 38.55 -10.23
C ASN A 615 91.85 39.59 -10.52
N GLU A 616 91.45 40.86 -10.51
CA GLU A 616 92.32 41.98 -10.80
C GLU A 616 91.99 43.16 -9.88
N VAL A 617 93.02 43.88 -9.46
CA VAL A 617 92.92 45.13 -8.71
C VAL A 617 93.85 46.13 -9.39
N ASP A 618 93.29 47.23 -9.87
CA ASP A 618 94.05 48.38 -10.32
C ASP A 618 93.92 49.50 -9.29
N SER A 619 95.03 49.77 -8.59
CA SER A 619 95.07 50.67 -7.43
C SER A 619 95.97 51.89 -7.65
N ASP A 620 96.73 51.95 -8.74
CA ASP A 620 97.61 53.08 -9.04
C ASP A 620 98.05 53.06 -10.52
N THR A 621 97.39 53.87 -11.36
CA THR A 621 97.92 54.19 -12.68
C THR A 621 98.62 55.57 -12.65
N PRO A 622 99.81 55.75 -13.27
CA PRO A 622 100.52 57.03 -13.22
C PRO A 622 99.74 58.18 -13.88
N GLY A 623 99.16 59.08 -13.06
CA GLY A 623 98.41 60.25 -13.50
C GLY A 623 97.46 60.79 -12.42
N THR A 624 96.63 61.79 -12.74
CA THR A 624 95.47 62.17 -11.91
C THR A 624 94.23 61.49 -12.45
N ASP A 625 93.88 60.29 -11.95
CA ASP A 625 92.67 59.57 -12.35
C ASP A 625 91.60 59.55 -11.23
N THR A 626 90.38 59.13 -11.59
CA THR A 626 89.23 58.92 -10.69
C THR A 626 88.57 57.54 -10.91
N ALA A 627 89.31 56.53 -11.37
CA ALA A 627 88.73 55.26 -11.85
C ALA A 627 89.56 54.02 -11.46
N GLU A 628 89.79 53.85 -10.16
CA GLU A 628 90.23 52.57 -9.57
C GLU A 628 89.14 51.50 -9.74
N PHE A 629 89.53 50.24 -9.96
CA PHE A 629 88.58 49.13 -10.06
C PHE A 629 89.07 47.84 -9.41
N ILE A 630 88.10 47.01 -9.06
CA ILE A 630 88.27 45.64 -8.61
C ILE A 630 87.43 44.75 -9.52
N GLU A 631 88.08 43.81 -10.19
CA GLU A 631 87.41 42.80 -11.01
C GLU A 631 87.11 41.55 -10.19
N LEU A 632 85.85 41.11 -10.23
CA LEU A 632 85.42 39.84 -9.65
C LEU A 632 85.30 38.80 -10.75
N TYR A 633 85.93 37.63 -10.54
CA TYR A 633 85.85 36.49 -11.44
C TYR A 633 85.14 35.33 -10.75
N ASP A 634 84.10 34.84 -11.42
CA ASP A 634 83.24 33.74 -10.97
C ASP A 634 83.62 32.40 -11.60
N GLY A 635 84.82 32.28 -12.18
CA GLY A 635 85.21 31.11 -12.96
C GLY A 635 84.76 31.15 -14.43
N GLY A 636 84.18 32.27 -14.89
CA GLY A 636 83.70 32.45 -16.27
C GLY A 636 82.25 32.03 -16.47
N SER A 637 81.48 31.83 -15.39
CA SER A 637 80.07 31.44 -15.43
C SER A 637 79.17 32.55 -15.95
N GLY A 638 79.49 33.81 -15.67
CA GLY A 638 78.72 34.99 -16.08
C GLY A 638 77.39 35.13 -15.32
N ASN A 639 76.90 36.36 -15.17
CA ASN A 639 75.63 36.69 -14.48
C ASN A 639 75.49 36.11 -13.05
N THR A 640 76.60 35.79 -12.38
CA THR A 640 76.57 35.22 -11.03
C THR A 640 75.93 36.20 -10.03
N ASN A 641 74.94 35.73 -9.28
CA ASN A 641 74.23 36.55 -8.30
C ASN A 641 75.14 36.83 -7.10
N LEU A 642 75.46 38.11 -6.89
CA LEU A 642 76.33 38.58 -5.79
C LEU A 642 75.53 39.01 -4.54
N THR A 643 74.22 38.78 -4.50
CA THR A 643 73.36 39.18 -3.37
C THR A 643 73.86 38.55 -2.08
N GLY A 644 74.14 39.39 -1.08
CA GLY A 644 74.67 38.97 0.22
C GLY A 644 76.20 38.94 0.33
N LEU A 645 76.94 39.14 -0.77
CA LEU A 645 78.39 39.31 -0.75
C LEU A 645 78.78 40.79 -0.64
N VAL A 646 79.90 41.06 0.03
CA VAL A 646 80.47 42.41 0.20
C VAL A 646 81.97 42.40 -0.11
N VAL A 647 82.45 43.42 -0.82
CA VAL A 647 83.89 43.66 -0.99
C VAL A 647 84.36 44.52 0.17
N VAL A 648 85.35 44.04 0.92
CA VAL A 648 85.91 44.75 2.07
C VAL A 648 87.32 45.24 1.71
N LEU A 649 87.52 46.57 1.74
CA LEU A 649 88.84 47.19 1.54
C LEU A 649 89.50 47.47 2.88
N PHE A 650 90.74 47.02 3.04
CA PHE A 650 91.50 47.20 4.28
C PHE A 650 92.68 48.15 4.05
N ASN A 651 92.82 49.18 4.88
CA ASN A 651 93.82 50.24 4.69
C ASN A 651 95.23 49.89 5.23
N GLY A 652 95.44 48.67 5.70
CA GLY A 652 96.74 48.13 6.13
C GLY A 652 97.45 48.87 7.27
N SER A 653 96.79 49.83 7.93
CA SER A 653 97.43 50.71 8.93
C SER A 653 97.14 50.36 10.40
N THR A 654 96.45 49.24 10.66
CA THR A 654 96.38 48.55 11.96
C THR A 654 96.27 47.05 11.79
#